data_AF-A0A0G0HZ05-F1
#
_entry.id   AF-A0A0G0HZ05-F1
#
_cell.length_a   1.000
_cell.length_b   1.000
_cell.length_c   1.000
_cell.angle_alpha   90.00
_cell.angle_beta   90.00
_cell.angle_gamma   90.00
#
_symmetry.space_group_name_H-M   'P 1'
#
loop_
_entity.id
_entity.type
_entity.pdbx_description
1 polymer ?
#
loop_
_entity_poly.entity_id
_entity_poly.type
_entity_poly.pdbx_seq_one_letter_code
_entity_poly.pdbx_strand_id
1 'polypeptide(L)'
;MFKNKVSCLLFFFSIFIVFSFAPKTFAFTTVTDDIVEDTTWTKNQGPYIVADFIAVMPGATLTIEPGVVVKFDYNNGLYILGSIEVNGTSLEKISFSSLYDSIGADLYNDCLEYIPDIIPEEGIDQCANTNQDEIDFPWLFEAGEITVFDTLDSSFHNVLFSHLADNGLSFFNASAILDNVQILDSSVGIQTHNSNLGIFNSIFRNIYNTDALELYQNSDAKILNIKVESSDYGGLALYGSKADIADSTFAGNGETGIETYSRVGEIYQSELNASGLKISGYDSGLAFYGGTVYVEQTKLFQNYIGFEVYSSPNVTVVESSITGNAYASSVYSSNMVNAVNNYWGDSSGPFEINLNPGGLGGEIQSNSNIIFTPWLTSDPLVECCSSVLFLPGIEASRLYKQKTILDLPVEDQLWEPNGNSDVEDLYLNTDGTSKNFNIYTRDIIQESNTPIPTGLAGQNIYKSFVNMLSDLIDDFKITDYKLFAYDWRQSVEDIVNNDTKYQDENVSLVDTLQSLVDSSKSGKVTIVAHSNGGLLAKALLQKLQDDKNAGKNNLIDKVDVLILVAVPEIGTAKAVPAILHGYDLSILGGWLMDETHTRELGRNMLSAFGLLPSKEYINRVSASPVTFVDYALPSNITTKLVQAFGSAIDSYTEYKNFLFGEEGRTDPIPNQTKLPIILSQDLFSQAENLHDNIDAWIPPASMRVIEVAGWGLDTVASFEYYPRLDDSCPLLPMEIKR
;
A
#
# COMPACT_ATOMS: atom_id res chain seq x y z
N MET A 1 -57.11 51.73 -31.25
CA MET A 1 -58.08 50.61 -31.36
C MET A 1 -57.72 49.82 -32.62
N PHE A 2 -57.97 48.51 -32.81
CA PHE A 2 -58.42 47.36 -31.98
C PHE A 2 -58.17 46.11 -32.86
N LYS A 3 -57.96 44.87 -32.40
CA LYS A 3 -57.61 44.31 -31.08
C LYS A 3 -57.21 42.82 -31.29
N ASN A 4 -56.21 42.30 -30.58
CA ASN A 4 -55.88 40.86 -30.44
C ASN A 4 -55.34 40.17 -31.73
N LYS A 5 -54.27 39.35 -31.75
CA LYS A 5 -53.75 38.39 -30.76
C LYS A 5 -52.23 38.15 -30.97
N VAL A 6 -51.42 38.34 -29.92
CA VAL A 6 -50.14 37.64 -29.71
C VAL A 6 -50.10 37.28 -28.22
N SER A 7 -49.78 36.03 -27.91
CA SER A 7 -49.71 35.41 -26.58
C SER A 7 -48.78 34.19 -26.71
N CYS A 8 -47.86 33.86 -25.81
CA CYS A 8 -47.40 34.53 -24.59
C CYS A 8 -45.88 34.37 -24.52
N LEU A 9 -45.15 35.47 -24.45
CA LEU A 9 -43.74 35.53 -24.10
C LEU A 9 -43.60 36.67 -23.07
N LEU A 10 -42.71 36.52 -22.08
CA LEU A 10 -42.48 37.47 -20.97
C LEU A 10 -43.62 37.57 -19.92
N PHE A 11 -43.53 36.73 -18.89
CA PHE A 11 -43.90 37.13 -17.53
C PHE A 11 -43.02 36.36 -16.51
N PHE A 12 -42.65 37.01 -15.41
CA PHE A 12 -41.70 36.56 -14.38
C PHE A 12 -40.23 36.41 -14.77
N PHE A 13 -39.64 37.54 -15.18
CA PHE A 13 -38.23 37.82 -14.92
C PHE A 13 -38.10 38.44 -13.52
N SER A 14 -37.85 37.61 -12.49
CA SER A 14 -37.40 38.04 -11.14
C SER A 14 -37.34 36.85 -10.16
N ILE A 15 -36.59 35.80 -10.49
CA ILE A 15 -36.10 34.92 -9.41
C ILE A 15 -34.95 35.68 -8.76
N PHE A 16 -35.16 36.08 -7.50
CA PHE A 16 -34.07 36.39 -6.59
C PHE A 16 -33.21 35.13 -6.48
N ILE A 17 -32.10 35.08 -7.22
CA ILE A 17 -30.99 34.23 -6.82
C ILE A 17 -30.38 34.93 -5.62
N VAL A 18 -30.99 34.71 -4.45
CA VAL A 18 -30.24 34.79 -3.21
C VAL A 18 -29.18 33.71 -3.35
N PHE A 19 -27.94 34.12 -3.61
CA PHE A 19 -26.81 33.29 -3.26
C PHE A 19 -26.88 33.13 -1.75
N SER A 20 -27.53 32.06 -1.33
CA SER A 20 -27.39 31.54 0.01
C SER A 20 -25.98 31.01 0.11
N PHE A 21 -25.03 31.91 0.39
CA PHE A 21 -23.89 31.61 1.23
C PHE A 21 -24.44 31.22 2.61
N ALA A 22 -25.09 30.06 2.68
CA ALA A 22 -25.12 29.31 3.91
C ALA A 22 -23.64 28.99 4.17
N PRO A 23 -23.05 29.45 5.28
CA PRO A 23 -21.74 28.92 5.66
C PRO A 23 -21.86 27.40 5.67
N LYS A 24 -20.83 26.68 5.21
CA LYS A 24 -20.73 25.25 5.46
C LYS A 24 -20.64 25.09 6.98
N THR A 25 -21.78 24.85 7.63
CA THR A 25 -21.81 24.46 9.03
C THR A 25 -21.29 23.03 9.08
N PHE A 26 -19.97 22.88 9.27
CA PHE A 26 -19.40 21.60 9.61
C PHE A 26 -20.07 21.11 10.89
N ALA A 27 -20.67 19.93 10.83
CA ALA A 27 -21.16 19.27 12.03
C ALA A 27 -19.96 18.65 12.72
N PHE A 28 -19.69 19.08 13.95
CA PHE A 28 -18.70 18.48 14.84
C PHE A 28 -19.42 17.97 16.09
N THR A 29 -18.87 16.96 16.73
CA THR A 29 -19.36 16.45 18.01
C THR A 29 -18.43 16.92 19.12
N THR A 30 -18.88 17.85 19.96
CA THR A 30 -18.15 18.21 21.18
C THR A 30 -18.35 17.14 22.24
N VAL A 31 -17.25 16.64 22.81
CA VAL A 31 -17.23 15.66 23.90
C VAL A 31 -16.93 16.42 25.19
N THR A 32 -17.88 16.42 26.12
CA THR A 32 -17.85 17.23 27.36
C THR A 32 -18.03 16.42 28.65
N ASP A 33 -18.34 15.13 28.54
CA ASP A 33 -18.69 14.27 29.66
C ASP A 33 -17.95 12.92 29.52
N ASP A 34 -17.62 12.30 30.66
CA ASP A 34 -16.93 11.01 30.73
C ASP A 34 -17.70 9.89 30.02
N ILE A 35 -16.95 9.00 29.37
CA ILE A 35 -17.47 7.80 28.71
C ILE A 35 -17.65 6.71 29.78
N VAL A 36 -18.89 6.55 30.25
CA VAL A 36 -19.29 5.63 31.33
C VAL A 36 -19.88 4.30 30.85
N GLU A 37 -20.11 4.15 29.55
CA GLU A 37 -20.60 2.93 28.88
C GLU A 37 -19.97 2.81 27.49
N ASP A 38 -19.98 1.60 26.91
CA ASP A 38 -19.36 1.32 25.61
C ASP A 38 -19.84 2.29 24.53
N THR A 39 -18.90 3.00 23.91
CA THR A 39 -19.17 4.13 23.02
C THR A 39 -18.38 3.97 21.74
N THR A 40 -19.05 4.17 20.60
CA THR A 40 -18.43 4.12 19.27
C THR A 40 -18.42 5.51 18.64
N TRP A 41 -17.23 5.98 18.24
CA TRP A 41 -17.06 7.20 17.45
C TRP A 41 -17.00 6.82 15.96
N THR A 42 -17.98 7.30 15.21
CA THR A 42 -18.12 7.09 13.75
C THR A 42 -17.71 8.33 12.96
N LYS A 43 -17.19 8.14 11.74
CA LYS A 43 -16.76 9.23 10.83
C LYS A 43 -17.87 10.24 10.52
N ASN A 44 -19.12 9.78 10.39
CA ASN A 44 -20.27 10.62 10.02
C ASN A 44 -20.71 11.61 11.12
N GLN A 45 -20.17 11.46 12.33
CA GLN A 45 -20.40 12.33 13.49
C GLN A 45 -19.14 13.14 13.87
N GLY A 46 -18.02 12.93 13.17
CA GLY A 46 -16.79 13.69 13.37
C GLY A 46 -16.76 15.02 12.58
N PRO A 47 -15.79 15.92 12.88
CA PRO A 47 -14.72 15.72 13.84
C PRO A 47 -15.21 15.74 15.30
N TYR A 48 -14.53 15.00 16.16
CA TYR A 48 -14.80 14.98 17.60
C TYR A 48 -13.90 16.00 18.28
N ILE A 49 -14.48 16.96 18.98
CA ILE A 49 -13.74 17.97 19.73
C ILE A 49 -13.75 17.55 21.20
N VAL A 50 -12.58 17.17 21.71
CA VAL A 50 -12.37 16.87 23.14
C VAL A 50 -12.20 18.21 23.87
N ALA A 51 -13.21 18.59 24.64
CA ALA A 51 -13.36 19.96 25.16
C ALA A 51 -12.94 20.13 26.65
N ASP A 52 -12.53 19.06 27.30
CA ASP A 52 -11.96 19.00 28.66
C ASP A 52 -11.12 17.70 28.76
N PHE A 53 -10.62 17.34 29.94
CA PHE A 53 -10.13 15.98 30.20
C PHE A 53 -11.30 15.00 30.27
N ILE A 54 -11.42 14.11 29.29
CA ILE A 54 -12.49 13.12 29.20
C ILE A 54 -11.96 11.74 29.61
N ALA A 55 -12.55 11.14 30.64
CA ALA A 55 -12.22 9.77 31.04
C ALA A 55 -13.05 8.73 30.30
N VAL A 56 -12.41 7.69 29.76
CA VAL A 56 -13.07 6.42 29.47
C VAL A 56 -13.02 5.60 30.76
N MET A 57 -14.16 5.44 31.41
CA MET A 57 -14.22 4.92 32.79
C MET A 57 -14.03 3.40 32.85
N PRO A 58 -13.60 2.86 34.02
CA PRO A 58 -13.33 1.42 34.16
C PRO A 58 -14.56 0.57 33.81
N GLY A 59 -14.39 -0.34 32.85
CA GLY A 59 -15.45 -1.22 32.35
C GLY A 59 -16.25 -0.68 31.15
N ALA A 60 -15.89 0.50 30.62
CA ALA A 60 -16.36 0.99 29.33
C ALA A 60 -15.25 0.92 28.27
N THR A 61 -15.64 0.71 27.01
CA THR A 61 -14.75 0.72 25.84
C THR A 61 -15.06 1.89 24.93
N LEU A 62 -14.03 2.64 24.51
CA LEU A 62 -14.12 3.60 23.41
C LEU A 62 -13.62 2.95 22.12
N THR A 63 -14.52 2.68 21.18
CA THR A 63 -14.17 2.21 19.84
C THR A 63 -14.17 3.38 18.86
N ILE A 64 -13.11 3.56 18.09
CA ILE A 64 -13.00 4.62 17.07
C ILE A 64 -12.87 3.97 15.69
N GLU A 65 -13.81 4.29 14.80
CA GLU A 65 -13.92 3.72 13.44
C GLU A 65 -13.01 4.41 12.41
N PRO A 66 -12.74 3.78 11.25
CA PRO A 66 -11.91 4.34 10.19
C PRO A 66 -12.30 5.76 9.75
N GLY A 67 -11.29 6.59 9.49
CA GLY A 67 -11.48 7.95 8.97
C GLY A 67 -12.03 8.98 9.97
N VAL A 68 -12.14 8.63 11.26
CA VAL A 68 -12.48 9.59 12.32
C VAL A 68 -11.31 10.57 12.54
N VAL A 69 -11.67 11.84 12.75
CA VAL A 69 -10.74 12.89 13.20
C VAL A 69 -11.14 13.33 14.61
N VAL A 70 -10.18 13.30 15.52
CA VAL A 70 -10.27 13.76 16.91
C VAL A 70 -9.39 15.00 17.06
N LYS A 71 -9.95 16.03 17.70
CA LYS A 71 -9.36 17.36 17.85
C LYS A 71 -9.28 17.74 19.33
N PHE A 72 -8.12 18.21 19.78
CA PHE A 72 -7.89 18.66 21.15
C PHE A 72 -7.52 20.15 21.19
N ASP A 73 -7.91 20.83 22.25
CA ASP A 73 -7.21 22.04 22.70
C ASP A 73 -5.94 21.61 23.46
N TYR A 74 -4.96 22.50 23.63
CA TYR A 74 -3.68 22.20 24.28
C TYR A 74 -3.84 21.60 25.69
N ASN A 75 -4.82 22.06 26.47
CA ASN A 75 -5.04 21.62 27.86
C ASN A 75 -6.11 20.51 28.01
N ASN A 76 -6.48 19.79 26.95
CA ASN A 76 -7.56 18.79 26.97
C ASN A 76 -7.05 17.42 26.51
N GLY A 77 -7.49 16.34 27.16
CA GLY A 77 -6.97 15.00 26.85
C GLY A 77 -7.96 13.85 27.03
N LEU A 78 -7.54 12.65 26.64
CA LEU A 78 -8.29 11.40 26.85
C LEU A 78 -7.58 10.52 27.89
N TYR A 79 -8.25 10.26 29.01
CA TYR A 79 -7.76 9.38 30.06
C TYR A 79 -8.47 8.02 29.99
N ILE A 80 -7.76 7.01 29.49
CA ILE A 80 -8.31 5.67 29.29
C ILE A 80 -8.09 4.85 30.56
N LEU A 81 -9.11 4.82 31.43
CA LEU A 81 -9.20 3.97 32.63
C LEU A 81 -9.95 2.65 32.35
N GLY A 82 -10.60 2.55 31.19
CA GLY A 82 -11.30 1.38 30.65
C GLY A 82 -10.49 0.71 29.53
N SER A 83 -11.05 0.65 28.32
CA SER A 83 -10.36 0.20 27.10
C SER A 83 -10.53 1.18 25.95
N ILE A 84 -9.57 1.21 25.03
CA ILE A 84 -9.67 1.95 23.76
C ILE A 84 -9.27 1.06 22.57
N GLU A 85 -10.09 1.08 21.53
CA GLU A 85 -9.87 0.35 20.28
C GLU A 85 -9.91 1.33 19.11
N VAL A 86 -8.75 1.67 18.55
CA VAL A 86 -8.60 2.62 17.46
C VAL A 86 -8.29 1.88 16.16
N ASN A 87 -9.32 1.58 15.37
CA ASN A 87 -9.25 0.63 14.25
C ASN A 87 -9.33 1.34 12.90
N GLY A 88 -8.29 2.07 12.51
CA GLY A 88 -8.19 2.73 11.20
C GLY A 88 -7.85 1.77 10.06
N THR A 89 -7.89 2.26 8.81
CA THR A 89 -7.39 1.53 7.63
C THR A 89 -6.32 2.32 6.90
N SER A 90 -5.61 1.68 5.96
CA SER A 90 -4.61 2.35 5.12
C SER A 90 -5.20 3.41 4.17
N LEU A 91 -6.50 3.30 3.82
CA LEU A 91 -7.24 4.30 3.03
C LEU A 91 -7.88 5.38 3.91
N GLU A 92 -8.33 5.00 5.11
CA GLU A 92 -9.03 5.86 6.05
C GLU A 92 -8.39 5.73 7.44
N LYS A 93 -7.23 6.36 7.60
CA LYS A 93 -6.56 6.50 8.89
C LYS A 93 -7.42 7.25 9.89
N ILE A 94 -7.22 6.98 11.16
CA ILE A 94 -7.79 7.80 12.25
C ILE A 94 -6.74 8.85 12.63
N SER A 95 -7.16 10.09 12.82
CA SER A 95 -6.26 11.20 13.14
C SER A 95 -6.59 11.85 14.49
N PHE A 96 -5.56 12.05 15.30
CA PHE A 96 -5.56 12.83 16.54
C PHE A 96 -4.66 14.04 16.33
N SER A 97 -5.18 15.25 16.51
CA SER A 97 -4.48 16.50 16.16
C SER A 97 -5.03 17.70 16.92
N SER A 98 -4.35 18.85 16.84
CA SER A 98 -4.79 20.08 17.48
C SER A 98 -6.00 20.69 16.77
N LEU A 99 -6.84 21.39 17.54
CA LEU A 99 -7.93 22.25 17.05
C LEU A 99 -7.49 23.28 16.00
N TYR A 100 -6.20 23.65 16.00
CA TYR A 100 -5.60 24.63 15.12
C TYR A 100 -4.89 24.02 13.89
N ASP A 101 -4.83 22.69 13.80
CA ASP A 101 -4.30 22.00 12.62
C ASP A 101 -5.39 21.75 11.55
N SER A 102 -4.97 21.78 10.29
CA SER A 102 -5.74 21.59 9.07
C SER A 102 -6.38 20.20 8.85
N ILE A 103 -5.99 19.15 9.59
CA ILE A 103 -6.51 17.79 9.35
C ILE A 103 -8.03 17.72 9.57
N GLY A 104 -8.76 17.27 8.55
CA GLY A 104 -10.20 17.06 8.58
C GLY A 104 -11.03 18.33 8.31
N ALA A 105 -10.84 19.36 9.14
CA ALA A 105 -11.37 20.70 8.93
C ALA A 105 -10.68 21.71 9.86
N ASP A 106 -10.22 22.84 9.32
CA ASP A 106 -9.93 24.03 10.13
C ASP A 106 -11.26 24.59 10.69
N LEU A 107 -11.37 24.57 12.02
CA LEU A 107 -12.56 25.00 12.76
C LEU A 107 -12.56 26.50 13.09
N TYR A 108 -11.43 27.19 12.95
CA TYR A 108 -11.27 28.61 13.26
C TYR A 108 -11.16 29.51 12.01
N ASN A 109 -10.91 28.93 10.83
CA ASN A 109 -10.88 29.62 9.54
C ASN A 109 -9.87 30.80 9.57
N ASP A 110 -8.63 30.50 9.91
CA ASP A 110 -7.55 31.48 10.12
C ASP A 110 -6.86 31.97 8.83
N CYS A 111 -7.45 31.60 7.68
CA CYS A 111 -7.04 31.88 6.30
C CYS A 111 -6.03 30.91 5.66
N LEU A 112 -6.01 29.64 6.09
CA LEU A 112 -5.38 28.57 5.34
C LEU A 112 -6.32 27.97 4.26
N GLU A 113 -5.94 28.18 3.00
CA GLU A 113 -6.51 27.60 1.75
C GLU A 113 -7.83 28.19 1.14
N TYR A 114 -7.65 29.30 0.42
CA TYR A 114 -8.21 29.62 -0.92
C TYR A 114 -9.73 29.80 -1.15
N ILE A 115 -10.11 31.02 -1.59
CA ILE A 115 -11.25 31.25 -2.51
C ILE A 115 -10.78 32.17 -3.65
N PRO A 116 -11.00 31.81 -4.94
CA PRO A 116 -10.76 32.70 -6.08
C PRO A 116 -11.93 33.67 -6.28
N ASP A 117 -11.67 34.78 -6.99
CA ASP A 117 -12.58 35.90 -7.27
C ASP A 117 -13.02 36.74 -6.05
N ILE A 118 -12.18 37.72 -5.67
CA ILE A 118 -12.55 39.13 -5.49
C ILE A 118 -11.29 40.00 -5.64
N ILE A 119 -11.37 41.05 -6.46
CA ILE A 119 -10.32 42.08 -6.61
C ILE A 119 -10.49 43.09 -5.46
N PRO A 120 -9.42 43.51 -4.76
CA PRO A 120 -9.55 44.20 -3.47
C PRO A 120 -9.93 45.68 -3.58
N GLU A 121 -10.85 46.14 -2.72
CA GLU A 121 -10.90 47.53 -2.28
C GLU A 121 -10.14 47.69 -0.95
N GLU A 122 -8.95 48.29 -1.06
CA GLU A 122 -8.16 48.97 -0.03
C GLU A 122 -8.00 48.33 1.37
N GLY A 123 -6.79 47.82 1.64
CA GLY A 123 -6.09 48.23 2.87
C GLY A 123 -5.74 47.18 3.94
N ILE A 124 -5.74 45.88 3.63
CA ILE A 124 -5.15 44.85 4.50
C ILE A 124 -4.08 44.11 3.69
N ASP A 125 -2.85 44.06 4.22
CA ASP A 125 -1.75 43.30 3.62
C ASP A 125 -2.06 41.80 3.65
N GLN A 126 -1.69 41.12 2.56
CA GLN A 126 -2.00 39.70 2.34
C GLN A 126 -1.06 38.78 3.13
N CYS A 127 -1.58 37.60 3.49
CA CYS A 127 -1.03 36.65 4.46
C CYS A 127 0.47 36.35 4.34
N ALA A 128 1.12 36.13 5.50
CA ALA A 128 2.51 35.70 5.61
C ALA A 128 2.65 34.17 5.48
N ASN A 129 3.89 33.66 5.56
CA ASN A 129 4.20 32.25 5.28
C ASN A 129 3.87 31.33 6.47
N THR A 130 3.09 30.28 6.21
CA THR A 130 2.71 29.23 7.18
C THR A 130 3.89 28.64 7.94
N ASN A 131 4.95 28.26 7.22
CA ASN A 131 6.18 27.67 7.79
C ASN A 131 7.00 28.67 8.63
N GLN A 132 6.58 29.93 8.72
CA GLN A 132 7.24 30.96 9.51
C GLN A 132 6.41 31.32 10.73
N ASP A 133 5.08 31.34 10.61
CA ASP A 133 4.16 31.55 11.73
C ASP A 133 4.07 30.31 12.67
N GLU A 134 4.21 29.08 12.15
CA GLU A 134 4.36 27.85 12.95
C GLU A 134 5.64 27.85 13.79
N ILE A 135 6.73 28.44 13.26
CA ILE A 135 8.01 28.61 13.97
C ILE A 135 7.92 29.73 15.02
N ASP A 136 7.16 30.80 14.76
CA ASP A 136 7.01 31.92 15.69
C ASP A 136 6.02 31.63 16.86
N PHE A 137 5.08 30.69 16.71
CA PHE A 137 4.09 30.32 17.73
C PHE A 137 3.78 28.80 17.87
N PRO A 138 4.77 27.92 18.10
CA PRO A 138 4.56 26.46 18.15
C PRO A 138 3.51 26.01 19.18
N TRP A 139 3.51 26.63 20.37
CA TRP A 139 2.56 26.37 21.46
C TRP A 139 1.08 26.60 21.11
N LEU A 140 0.79 27.26 19.99
CA LEU A 140 -0.59 27.49 19.54
C LEU A 140 -1.15 26.29 18.77
N PHE A 141 -0.29 25.44 18.21
CA PHE A 141 -0.66 24.25 17.43
C PHE A 141 -0.59 22.96 18.25
N GLU A 142 -0.25 23.05 19.53
CA GLU A 142 -0.17 21.92 20.45
C GLU A 142 -1.57 21.34 20.76
N ALA A 143 -1.68 20.02 20.73
CA ALA A 143 -2.86 19.21 21.02
C ALA A 143 -2.67 18.46 22.33
N GLY A 144 -3.62 18.47 23.25
CA GLY A 144 -3.43 17.77 24.52
C GLY A 144 -3.36 16.23 24.43
N GLU A 145 -3.15 15.61 25.59
CA GLU A 145 -2.57 14.26 25.71
C GLU A 145 -3.56 13.08 25.59
N ILE A 146 -3.01 11.90 25.31
CA ILE A 146 -3.73 10.63 25.42
C ILE A 146 -2.97 9.73 26.40
N THR A 147 -3.63 9.37 27.50
CA THR A 147 -2.99 8.61 28.59
C THR A 147 -3.80 7.37 28.94
N VAL A 148 -3.15 6.22 28.93
CA VAL A 148 -3.75 4.91 29.17
C VAL A 148 -3.30 4.35 30.52
N PHE A 149 -4.24 4.02 31.40
CA PHE A 149 -3.97 3.66 32.80
C PHE A 149 -4.57 2.32 33.20
N ASP A 150 -3.76 1.43 33.78
CA ASP A 150 -4.18 0.14 34.38
C ASP A 150 -4.99 -0.77 33.43
N THR A 151 -4.87 -0.58 32.11
CA THR A 151 -5.59 -1.35 31.06
C THR A 151 -4.78 -2.55 30.58
N LEU A 152 -5.42 -3.63 30.12
CA LEU A 152 -4.72 -4.81 29.58
C LEU A 152 -4.86 -5.00 28.08
N ASP A 153 -5.88 -4.40 27.47
CA ASP A 153 -6.26 -4.61 26.07
C ASP A 153 -6.62 -3.25 25.43
N SER A 154 -5.62 -2.51 24.95
CA SER A 154 -5.78 -1.29 24.14
C SER A 154 -5.10 -1.46 22.78
N SER A 155 -5.68 -0.89 21.70
CA SER A 155 -5.14 -1.05 20.34
C SER A 155 -5.20 0.23 19.50
N PHE A 156 -4.17 0.40 18.67
CA PHE A 156 -4.02 1.50 17.72
C PHE A 156 -3.53 0.97 16.37
N HIS A 157 -4.40 0.98 15.37
CA HIS A 157 -4.12 0.48 14.02
C HIS A 157 -4.35 1.58 12.97
N ASN A 158 -3.35 1.85 12.12
CA ASN A 158 -3.41 2.87 11.06
C ASN A 158 -3.79 4.27 11.58
N VAL A 159 -3.02 4.78 12.55
CA VAL A 159 -3.32 6.02 13.27
C VAL A 159 -2.29 7.10 12.95
N LEU A 160 -2.73 8.35 12.84
CA LEU A 160 -1.89 9.54 12.82
C LEU A 160 -2.11 10.33 14.11
N PHE A 161 -1.04 10.54 14.86
CA PHE A 161 -0.94 11.54 15.92
C PHE A 161 -0.09 12.70 15.38
N SER A 162 -0.61 13.92 15.45
CA SER A 162 0.08 15.12 14.98
C SER A 162 -0.01 16.21 16.04
N HIS A 163 1.09 16.94 16.25
CA HIS A 163 1.17 18.07 17.18
C HIS A 163 0.76 17.74 18.61
N LEU A 164 0.97 16.51 19.09
CA LEU A 164 0.70 16.18 20.49
C LEU A 164 1.64 16.95 21.42
N ALA A 165 1.08 17.41 22.53
CA ALA A 165 1.69 18.21 23.57
C ALA A 165 1.94 17.39 24.85
N ASP A 166 2.60 18.01 25.82
CA ASP A 166 2.88 17.45 27.15
C ASP A 166 3.36 15.97 27.09
N ASN A 167 2.69 15.01 27.73
CA ASN A 167 3.13 13.61 27.80
C ASN A 167 2.81 12.78 26.53
N GLY A 168 2.40 13.42 25.43
CA GLY A 168 2.18 12.79 24.13
C GLY A 168 1.18 11.63 24.17
N LEU A 169 1.65 10.45 23.76
CA LEU A 169 0.94 9.18 23.95
C LEU A 169 1.60 8.38 25.08
N SER A 170 0.93 8.31 26.23
CA SER A 170 1.49 7.79 27.48
C SER A 170 0.78 6.56 28.03
N PHE A 171 1.54 5.62 28.59
CA PHE A 171 1.04 4.35 29.15
C PHE A 171 1.52 4.12 30.58
N PHE A 172 0.61 3.87 31.51
CA PHE A 172 0.88 3.62 32.94
C PHE A 172 0.23 2.32 33.40
N ASN A 173 1.04 1.34 33.82
CA ASN A 173 0.60 -0.03 34.16
C ASN A 173 -0.26 -0.70 33.06
N ALA A 174 -0.10 -0.28 31.80
CA ALA A 174 -1.01 -0.63 30.72
C ALA A 174 -0.42 -1.71 29.79
N SER A 175 -1.23 -2.26 28.90
CA SER A 175 -0.77 -3.07 27.78
C SER A 175 -1.47 -2.68 26.49
N ALA A 176 -0.70 -2.47 25.41
CA ALA A 176 -1.25 -2.05 24.13
C ALA A 176 -0.46 -2.52 22.91
N ILE A 177 -1.15 -2.59 21.77
CA ILE A 177 -0.56 -2.84 20.45
C ILE A 177 -0.74 -1.59 19.58
N LEU A 178 0.37 -1.11 19.02
CA LEU A 178 0.45 0.00 18.09
C LEU A 178 1.01 -0.53 16.76
N ASP A 179 0.25 -0.44 15.69
CA ASP A 179 0.63 -0.95 14.37
C ASP A 179 0.27 0.05 13.25
N ASN A 180 1.26 0.39 12.43
CA ASN A 180 1.17 1.46 11.43
C ASN A 180 0.72 2.80 12.05
N VAL A 181 1.35 3.18 13.16
CA VAL A 181 1.14 4.46 13.83
C VAL A 181 2.16 5.49 13.32
N GLN A 182 1.72 6.72 13.12
CA GLN A 182 2.59 7.86 12.80
C GLN A 182 2.47 8.89 13.91
N ILE A 183 3.60 9.32 14.48
CA ILE A 183 3.67 10.44 15.44
C ILE A 183 4.54 11.52 14.82
N LEU A 184 3.92 12.64 14.47
CA LEU A 184 4.53 13.73 13.71
C LEU A 184 4.45 15.03 14.51
N ASP A 185 5.49 15.86 14.39
CA ASP A 185 5.47 17.28 14.79
C ASP A 185 5.01 17.51 16.25
N SER A 186 5.34 16.57 17.13
CA SER A 186 4.82 16.46 18.51
C SER A 186 5.93 16.70 19.54
N SER A 187 5.59 17.25 20.71
CA SER A 187 6.55 17.49 21.78
C SER A 187 7.20 16.21 22.28
N VAL A 188 6.38 15.16 22.43
CA VAL A 188 6.74 13.87 22.98
C VAL A 188 6.19 12.76 22.08
N GLY A 189 6.99 11.71 21.91
CA GLY A 189 6.59 10.51 21.18
C GLY A 189 5.74 9.56 22.04
N ILE A 190 6.30 8.39 22.37
CA ILE A 190 5.67 7.40 23.27
C ILE A 190 6.41 7.35 24.59
N GLN A 191 5.69 7.52 25.70
CA GLN A 191 6.21 7.29 27.05
C GLN A 191 5.51 6.11 27.73
N THR A 192 6.26 5.31 28.50
CA THR A 192 5.70 4.17 29.22
C THR A 192 6.22 4.07 30.64
N HIS A 193 5.36 3.66 31.56
CA HIS A 193 5.67 3.38 32.96
C HIS A 193 5.09 2.02 33.35
N ASN A 194 5.95 1.06 33.68
CA ASN A 194 5.55 -0.31 34.09
C ASN A 194 4.52 -0.97 33.13
N SER A 195 4.66 -0.73 31.82
CA SER A 195 3.69 -1.11 30.79
C SER A 195 4.29 -2.07 29.75
N ASN A 196 3.44 -2.88 29.09
CA ASN A 196 3.89 -3.82 28.06
C ASN A 196 3.36 -3.42 26.66
N LEU A 197 4.25 -3.06 25.74
CA LEU A 197 3.87 -2.59 24.40
C LEU A 197 4.37 -3.47 23.26
N GLY A 198 3.53 -3.65 22.23
CA GLY A 198 3.96 -4.05 20.89
C GLY A 198 3.88 -2.85 19.94
N ILE A 199 5.01 -2.45 19.33
CA ILE A 199 5.10 -1.28 18.44
C ILE A 199 5.63 -1.75 17.07
N PHE A 200 4.81 -1.60 16.04
CA PHE A 200 5.00 -2.22 14.74
C PHE A 200 4.82 -1.22 13.60
N ASN A 201 5.65 -1.30 12.55
CA ASN A 201 5.45 -0.59 11.28
C ASN A 201 5.25 0.93 11.40
N SER A 202 5.82 1.56 12.44
CA SER A 202 5.45 2.90 12.89
C SER A 202 6.53 3.96 12.60
N ILE A 203 6.14 5.22 12.44
CA ILE A 203 7.02 6.33 12.06
C ILE A 203 6.97 7.45 13.10
N PHE A 204 8.13 7.99 13.45
CA PHE A 204 8.31 9.12 14.35
C PHE A 204 9.10 10.22 13.63
N ARG A 205 8.59 11.45 13.62
CA ARG A 205 9.24 12.59 12.94
C ARG A 205 8.98 13.88 13.72
N ASN A 206 10.01 14.72 13.82
CA ASN A 206 9.98 16.05 14.43
C ASN A 206 9.50 16.00 15.89
N ILE A 207 10.13 15.14 16.69
CA ILE A 207 9.87 15.04 18.14
C ILE A 207 10.83 15.96 18.91
N TYR A 208 10.34 17.03 19.53
CA TYR A 208 11.19 18.17 19.93
C TYR A 208 11.53 18.32 21.43
N ASN A 209 10.87 17.62 22.37
CA ASN A 209 11.18 17.75 23.81
C ASN A 209 11.73 16.47 24.48
N THR A 210 11.68 15.31 23.83
CA THR A 210 12.12 14.01 24.38
C THR A 210 12.78 13.13 23.33
N ASP A 211 13.21 11.92 23.72
CA ASP A 211 13.34 10.83 22.76
C ASP A 211 12.01 10.53 22.05
N ALA A 212 12.08 9.92 20.87
CA ALA A 212 10.89 9.42 20.18
C ALA A 212 10.17 8.29 20.97
N LEU A 213 10.92 7.50 21.76
CA LEU A 213 10.38 6.49 22.67
C LEU A 213 11.13 6.48 24.02
N GLU A 214 10.40 6.55 25.12
CA GLU A 214 10.96 6.45 26.48
C GLU A 214 10.27 5.34 27.29
N LEU A 215 11.08 4.43 27.87
CA LEU A 215 10.57 3.34 28.69
C LEU A 215 11.06 3.42 30.13
N TYR A 216 10.15 3.69 31.05
CA TYR A 216 10.41 3.84 32.48
C TYR A 216 9.90 2.64 33.31
N GLN A 217 10.59 2.37 34.41
CA GLN A 217 10.05 1.61 35.56
C GLN A 217 9.51 0.22 35.19
N ASN A 218 10.37 -0.70 34.72
CA ASN A 218 9.97 -2.08 34.40
C ASN A 218 8.96 -2.19 33.24
N SER A 219 8.86 -1.19 32.37
CA SER A 219 8.20 -1.39 31.07
C SER A 219 8.96 -2.40 30.22
N ASP A 220 8.23 -3.03 29.28
CA ASP A 220 8.73 -4.06 28.37
C ASP A 220 8.13 -3.82 26.98
N ALA A 221 8.95 -3.63 25.96
CA ALA A 221 8.48 -3.34 24.61
C ALA A 221 9.08 -4.25 23.54
N LYS A 222 8.20 -4.77 22.68
CA LYS A 222 8.59 -5.40 21.43
C LYS A 222 8.43 -4.40 20.30
N ILE A 223 9.53 -4.05 19.65
CA ILE A 223 9.60 -3.01 18.61
C ILE A 223 10.07 -3.65 17.30
N LEU A 224 9.33 -3.49 16.21
CA LEU A 224 9.72 -4.08 14.92
C LEU A 224 9.32 -3.16 13.75
N ASN A 225 10.26 -2.99 12.80
CA ASN A 225 10.06 -2.21 11.59
C ASN A 225 9.57 -0.77 11.86
N ILE A 226 10.16 -0.08 12.84
CA ILE A 226 9.89 1.34 13.07
C ILE A 226 10.93 2.24 12.39
N LYS A 227 10.55 3.48 12.13
CA LYS A 227 11.44 4.52 11.60
C LYS A 227 11.35 5.79 12.46
N VAL A 228 12.44 6.12 13.15
CA VAL A 228 12.65 7.46 13.72
C VAL A 228 13.43 8.27 12.69
N GLU A 229 12.87 9.39 12.23
CA GLU A 229 13.45 10.23 11.17
C GLU A 229 14.03 11.55 11.68
N SER A 230 13.48 12.10 12.76
CA SER A 230 13.99 13.30 13.44
C SER A 230 13.47 13.37 14.87
N SER A 231 14.38 13.66 15.79
CA SER A 231 14.15 13.85 17.23
C SER A 231 15.25 14.78 17.78
N ASP A 232 14.89 15.68 18.69
CA ASP A 232 15.84 16.67 19.23
C ASP A 232 16.83 16.04 20.23
N TYR A 233 16.37 15.06 21.02
CA TYR A 233 17.21 14.31 21.96
C TYR A 233 17.67 12.97 21.38
N GLY A 234 16.74 12.09 21.00
CA GLY A 234 17.13 10.76 20.57
C GLY A 234 16.02 9.82 20.15
N GLY A 235 16.41 8.59 19.81
CA GLY A 235 15.51 7.58 19.26
C GLY A 235 14.76 6.76 20.31
N LEU A 236 15.48 6.21 21.29
CA LEU A 236 14.94 5.25 22.26
C LEU A 236 15.75 5.27 23.56
N ALA A 237 15.12 5.62 24.69
CA ALA A 237 15.74 5.58 26.01
C ALA A 237 15.11 4.55 26.96
N LEU A 238 15.95 3.67 27.55
CA LEU A 238 15.54 2.65 28.51
C LEU A 238 15.94 3.01 29.95
N TYR A 239 14.98 3.39 30.79
CA TYR A 239 15.15 3.77 32.20
C TYR A 239 14.68 2.67 33.16
N GLY A 240 15.50 1.62 33.30
CA GLY A 240 15.15 0.44 34.11
C GLY A 240 14.10 -0.45 33.44
N SER A 241 14.15 -0.57 32.11
CA SER A 241 13.10 -1.17 31.27
C SER A 241 13.68 -2.02 30.15
N LYS A 242 12.84 -2.82 29.49
CA LYS A 242 13.24 -3.79 28.47
C LYS A 242 12.80 -3.38 27.07
N ALA A 243 13.63 -3.68 26.08
CA ALA A 243 13.22 -3.66 24.67
C ALA A 243 13.83 -4.82 23.88
N ASP A 244 12.96 -5.57 23.20
CA ASP A 244 13.31 -6.47 22.10
C ASP A 244 13.02 -5.72 20.79
N ILE A 245 14.06 -5.22 20.12
CA ILE A 245 13.94 -4.37 18.92
C ILE A 245 14.57 -5.00 17.67
N ALA A 246 13.84 -4.99 16.55
CA ALA A 246 14.30 -5.56 15.28
C ALA A 246 13.98 -4.71 14.05
N ASP A 247 14.79 -4.86 13.00
CA ASP A 247 14.56 -4.34 11.63
C ASP A 247 14.19 -2.85 11.55
N SER A 248 14.64 -2.03 12.50
CA SER A 248 14.21 -0.64 12.67
C SER A 248 15.31 0.36 12.32
N THR A 249 14.91 1.54 11.86
CA THR A 249 15.82 2.62 11.43
C THR A 249 15.71 3.83 12.35
N PHE A 250 16.85 4.32 12.80
CA PHE A 250 17.02 5.53 13.58
C PHE A 250 17.92 6.48 12.80
N ALA A 251 17.33 7.52 12.23
CA ALA A 251 18.03 8.65 11.63
C ALA A 251 17.66 9.91 12.40
N GLY A 252 18.63 10.79 12.65
CA GLY A 252 18.40 12.00 13.41
C GLY A 252 19.64 12.86 13.51
N ASN A 253 19.54 13.92 14.31
CA ASN A 253 20.61 14.88 14.59
C ASN A 253 20.64 15.26 16.09
N GLY A 254 20.06 14.42 16.94
CA GLY A 254 20.07 14.55 18.40
C GLY A 254 21.31 13.90 19.04
N GLU A 255 21.30 13.82 20.36
CA GLU A 255 22.37 13.27 21.19
C GLU A 255 22.57 11.76 20.95
N THR A 256 21.52 10.93 21.05
CA THR A 256 21.66 9.47 21.02
C THR A 256 20.64 8.73 20.16
N GLY A 257 21.09 7.72 19.39
CA GLY A 257 20.19 6.81 18.66
C GLY A 257 19.39 5.88 19.58
N ILE A 258 20.08 5.07 20.41
CA ILE A 258 19.46 4.27 21.48
C ILE A 258 20.33 4.33 22.74
N GLU A 259 19.72 4.58 23.90
CA GLU A 259 20.40 4.60 25.20
C GLU A 259 19.78 3.75 26.30
N THR A 260 20.63 3.30 27.22
CA THR A 260 20.24 2.41 28.33
C THR A 260 20.78 2.91 29.67
N TYR A 261 19.92 3.00 30.68
CA TYR A 261 20.24 3.50 32.02
C TYR A 261 19.95 2.48 33.14
N SER A 262 20.86 2.39 34.10
CA SER A 262 20.62 1.78 35.41
C SER A 262 20.33 2.88 36.44
N ARG A 263 19.08 3.07 36.86
CA ARG A 263 18.76 4.05 37.93
C ARG A 263 19.33 3.61 39.27
N VAL A 264 20.22 4.43 39.83
CA VAL A 264 20.85 4.18 41.14
C VAL A 264 19.82 4.31 42.25
N GLY A 265 19.35 3.17 42.76
CA GLY A 265 18.38 3.10 43.87
C GLY A 265 17.04 2.43 43.52
N GLU A 266 16.79 2.14 42.24
CA GLU A 266 15.64 1.34 41.81
C GLU A 266 16.00 -0.15 41.68
N ILE A 267 14.99 -1.02 41.72
CA ILE A 267 15.17 -2.48 41.66
C ILE A 267 15.49 -2.95 40.23
N TYR A 268 15.07 -2.17 39.23
CA TYR A 268 15.08 -2.55 37.83
C TYR A 268 16.37 -2.15 37.11
N GLN A 269 16.73 -2.91 36.09
CA GLN A 269 17.90 -2.71 35.23
C GLN A 269 17.43 -2.79 33.79
N SER A 270 17.94 -1.93 32.92
CA SER A 270 17.55 -2.00 31.50
C SER A 270 18.09 -3.25 30.82
N GLU A 271 17.34 -3.73 29.84
CA GLU A 271 17.71 -4.89 29.00
C GLU A 271 17.40 -4.55 27.54
N LEU A 272 18.41 -4.55 26.68
CA LEU A 272 18.26 -4.27 25.26
C LEU A 272 18.72 -5.49 24.46
N ASN A 273 17.79 -6.08 23.70
CA ASN A 273 18.09 -7.06 22.66
C ASN A 273 17.76 -6.42 21.31
N ALA A 274 18.77 -6.17 20.48
CA ALA A 274 18.64 -5.43 19.23
C ALA A 274 19.18 -6.22 18.03
N SER A 275 18.44 -6.30 16.93
CA SER A 275 18.90 -6.95 15.69
C SER A 275 18.48 -6.20 14.42
N GLY A 276 19.30 -6.25 13.37
CA GLY A 276 18.90 -5.72 12.05
C GLY A 276 18.74 -4.20 11.96
N LEU A 277 19.26 -3.42 12.92
CA LEU A 277 19.00 -1.98 12.99
C LEU A 277 19.87 -1.16 12.02
N LYS A 278 19.41 0.04 11.67
CA LYS A 278 20.21 1.09 11.03
C LYS A 278 20.22 2.33 11.90
N ILE A 279 21.39 2.82 12.31
CA ILE A 279 21.50 3.98 13.20
C ILE A 279 22.54 4.97 12.67
N SER A 280 22.10 6.22 12.43
CA SER A 280 22.92 7.25 11.79
C SER A 280 22.55 8.70 12.13
N GLY A 281 23.57 9.56 12.17
CA GLY A 281 23.44 11.02 12.28
C GLY A 281 23.51 11.59 13.70
N TYR A 282 23.55 10.73 14.72
CA TYR A 282 23.62 11.12 16.13
C TYR A 282 25.05 11.43 16.59
N ASP A 283 25.19 12.14 17.71
CA ASP A 283 26.48 12.24 18.41
C ASP A 283 26.94 10.84 18.89
N SER A 284 26.02 10.06 19.46
CA SER A 284 26.24 8.64 19.76
C SER A 284 25.17 7.77 19.09
N GLY A 285 25.58 6.84 18.21
CA GLY A 285 24.63 5.87 17.65
C GLY A 285 23.98 5.00 18.74
N LEU A 286 24.77 4.55 19.71
CA LEU A 286 24.32 3.79 20.87
C LEU A 286 25.07 4.28 22.12
N ALA A 287 24.39 4.54 23.25
CA ALA A 287 25.06 4.95 24.50
C ALA A 287 24.62 4.12 25.72
N PHE A 288 25.56 3.41 26.35
CA PHE A 288 25.25 2.45 27.41
C PHE A 288 25.73 2.93 28.79
N TYR A 289 24.83 3.64 29.49
CA TYR A 289 25.00 4.11 30.86
C TYR A 289 24.68 3.04 31.91
N GLY A 290 23.89 2.03 31.57
CA GLY A 290 23.61 0.87 32.41
C GLY A 290 22.85 -0.25 31.70
N GLY A 291 22.50 -1.30 32.44
CA GLY A 291 21.75 -2.44 31.92
C GLY A 291 22.58 -3.54 31.24
N THR A 292 21.89 -4.57 30.75
CA THR A 292 22.48 -5.63 29.90
C THR A 292 22.10 -5.38 28.45
N VAL A 293 23.09 -5.46 27.56
CA VAL A 293 22.92 -5.12 26.14
C VAL A 293 23.44 -6.23 25.24
N TYR A 294 22.62 -6.63 24.28
CA TYR A 294 22.95 -7.51 23.17
C TYR A 294 22.49 -6.86 21.86
N VAL A 295 23.43 -6.55 20.97
CA VAL A 295 23.19 -5.99 19.64
C VAL A 295 23.81 -6.90 18.60
N GLU A 296 23.05 -7.28 17.58
CA GLU A 296 23.55 -8.02 16.43
C GLU A 296 23.08 -7.43 15.09
N GLN A 297 23.76 -7.81 14.00
CA GLN A 297 23.34 -7.54 12.61
C GLN A 297 22.93 -6.06 12.36
N THR A 298 23.58 -5.12 13.06
CA THR A 298 23.20 -3.70 13.10
C THR A 298 24.23 -2.84 12.37
N LYS A 299 23.75 -1.82 11.65
CA LYS A 299 24.58 -0.88 10.90
C LYS A 299 24.67 0.46 11.65
N LEU A 300 25.84 0.77 12.18
CA LEU A 300 26.16 2.01 12.89
C LEU A 300 27.03 2.86 11.96
N PHE A 301 26.50 3.95 11.41
CA PHE A 301 27.19 4.74 10.39
C PHE A 301 26.87 6.22 10.45
N GLN A 302 27.80 7.09 10.04
CA GLN A 302 27.62 8.55 10.02
C GLN A 302 27.24 9.19 11.37
N ASN A 303 27.49 8.51 12.49
CA ASN A 303 27.43 9.10 13.83
C ASN A 303 28.78 9.74 14.18
N TYR A 304 28.83 10.64 15.18
CA TYR A 304 30.13 11.06 15.72
C TYR A 304 30.83 9.86 16.39
N ILE A 305 30.10 9.07 17.18
CA ILE A 305 30.59 7.83 17.78
C ILE A 305 29.62 6.68 17.48
N GLY A 306 30.14 5.56 16.98
CA GLY A 306 29.32 4.38 16.64
C GLY A 306 28.58 3.80 17.84
N PHE A 307 29.31 3.44 18.91
CA PHE A 307 28.71 3.09 20.19
C PHE A 307 29.61 3.43 21.39
N GLU A 308 29.01 3.84 22.50
CA GLU A 308 29.67 4.21 23.76
C GLU A 308 29.29 3.33 24.94
N VAL A 309 30.25 3.04 25.82
CA VAL A 309 30.03 2.22 27.02
C VAL A 309 30.60 2.89 28.27
N TYR A 310 29.71 3.29 29.18
CA TYR A 310 30.05 4.01 30.41
C TYR A 310 30.07 3.10 31.65
N SER A 311 28.95 2.46 31.97
CA SER A 311 28.81 1.69 33.22
C SER A 311 28.04 0.37 33.11
N SER A 312 27.57 0.00 31.93
CA SER A 312 26.83 -1.26 31.73
C SER A 312 27.67 -2.49 32.12
N PRO A 313 27.12 -3.44 32.91
CA PRO A 313 27.81 -4.67 33.32
C PRO A 313 28.13 -5.62 32.17
N ASN A 314 27.21 -5.76 31.21
CA ASN A 314 27.32 -6.70 30.09
C ASN A 314 26.94 -5.98 28.80
N VAL A 315 27.87 -5.89 27.85
CA VAL A 315 27.62 -5.33 26.51
C VAL A 315 28.21 -6.28 25.46
N THR A 316 27.36 -6.73 24.55
CA THR A 316 27.74 -7.49 23.36
C THR A 316 27.23 -6.76 22.12
N VAL A 317 28.11 -6.50 21.16
CA VAL A 317 27.81 -5.96 19.83
C VAL A 317 28.49 -6.88 18.82
N VAL A 318 27.76 -7.63 18.00
CA VAL A 318 28.33 -8.67 17.12
C VAL A 318 27.69 -8.66 15.73
N GLU A 319 28.33 -9.31 14.74
CA GLU A 319 27.80 -9.50 13.37
C GLU A 319 27.38 -8.18 12.67
N SER A 320 27.92 -7.06 13.12
CA SER A 320 27.45 -5.70 12.81
C SER A 320 28.44 -4.95 11.91
N SER A 321 27.97 -3.87 11.28
CA SER A 321 28.77 -2.99 10.43
C SER A 321 28.92 -1.63 11.09
N ILE A 322 30.16 -1.28 11.47
CA ILE A 322 30.49 -0.08 12.24
C ILE A 322 31.43 0.75 11.38
N THR A 323 30.86 1.62 10.53
CA THR A 323 31.59 2.22 9.40
C THR A 323 31.25 3.70 9.20
N GLY A 324 32.22 4.52 8.81
CA GLY A 324 31.97 5.94 8.48
C GLY A 324 31.52 6.83 9.65
N ASN A 325 31.67 6.38 10.89
CA ASN A 325 31.56 7.22 12.09
C ASN A 325 32.89 7.95 12.34
N ALA A 326 32.91 9.06 13.08
CA ALA A 326 34.17 9.75 13.41
C ALA A 326 35.05 8.91 14.35
N TYR A 327 34.43 8.24 15.33
CA TYR A 327 35.00 7.13 16.10
C TYR A 327 34.09 5.91 15.99
N ALA A 328 34.66 4.71 15.88
CA ALA A 328 33.87 3.49 15.84
C ALA A 328 33.26 3.15 17.22
N SER A 329 34.00 3.40 18.30
CA SER A 329 33.50 3.21 19.67
C SER A 329 34.32 3.96 20.71
N SER A 330 33.68 4.33 21.83
CA SER A 330 34.33 4.78 23.06
C SER A 330 33.99 3.86 24.24
N VAL A 331 34.99 3.40 24.98
CA VAL A 331 34.81 2.51 26.14
C VAL A 331 35.45 3.13 27.38
N TYR A 332 34.60 3.77 28.19
CA TYR A 332 34.94 4.34 29.49
C TYR A 332 34.74 3.34 30.65
N SER A 333 33.92 2.31 30.42
CA SER A 333 33.63 1.25 31.39
C SER A 333 34.88 0.45 31.81
N SER A 334 34.87 -0.01 33.07
CA SER A 334 35.83 -0.99 33.59
C SER A 334 35.49 -2.44 33.23
N ASN A 335 34.28 -2.67 32.70
CA ASN A 335 33.83 -3.99 32.29
C ASN A 335 34.29 -4.29 30.85
N MET A 336 34.52 -5.56 30.54
CA MET A 336 34.95 -5.98 29.21
C MET A 336 33.77 -5.97 28.23
N VAL A 337 33.89 -5.21 27.15
CA VAL A 337 32.92 -5.19 26.04
C VAL A 337 33.23 -6.30 25.04
N ASN A 338 32.21 -7.07 24.64
CA ASN A 338 32.33 -8.09 23.60
C ASN A 338 31.93 -7.50 22.24
N ALA A 339 32.90 -7.25 21.35
CA ALA A 339 32.72 -6.58 20.07
C ALA A 339 33.26 -7.41 18.88
N VAL A 340 33.22 -8.74 18.98
CA VAL A 340 33.75 -9.67 17.96
C VAL A 340 32.82 -9.80 16.75
N ASN A 341 33.33 -10.35 15.65
CA ASN A 341 32.59 -10.60 14.41
C ASN A 341 31.95 -9.36 13.78
N ASN A 342 32.47 -8.15 14.05
CA ASN A 342 32.04 -6.91 13.41
C ASN A 342 32.95 -6.53 12.23
N TYR A 343 32.40 -5.81 11.26
CA TYR A 343 33.17 -5.10 10.26
C TYR A 343 33.38 -3.64 10.69
N TRP A 344 34.62 -3.17 10.61
CA TRP A 344 35.05 -1.88 11.15
C TRP A 344 35.42 -0.86 10.06
N GLY A 345 35.03 -1.10 8.81
CA GLY A 345 35.28 -0.19 7.68
C GLY A 345 36.47 -0.56 6.80
N ASP A 346 37.39 -1.41 7.27
CA ASP A 346 38.48 -1.98 6.48
C ASP A 346 38.79 -3.43 6.88
N SER A 347 39.32 -4.21 5.93
CA SER A 347 39.72 -5.60 6.13
C SER A 347 40.80 -5.83 7.20
N SER A 348 41.62 -4.82 7.49
CA SER A 348 42.65 -4.81 8.54
C SER A 348 42.10 -4.60 9.96
N GLY A 349 40.78 -4.41 10.11
CA GLY A 349 40.12 -4.22 11.39
C GLY A 349 40.23 -2.78 11.92
N PRO A 350 39.69 -2.54 13.13
CA PRO A 350 39.63 -1.21 13.73
C PRO A 350 41.01 -0.76 14.18
N PHE A 351 41.24 0.55 14.23
CA PHE A 351 42.43 1.11 14.86
C PHE A 351 42.26 1.18 16.38
N GLU A 352 43.13 0.51 17.13
CA GLU A 352 43.27 0.70 18.58
C GLU A 352 44.76 0.69 18.94
N ILE A 353 45.24 1.71 19.66
CA ILE A 353 46.66 2.04 19.79
C ILE A 353 47.52 0.95 20.46
N ASN A 354 46.93 0.08 21.29
CA ASN A 354 47.60 -0.98 22.03
C ASN A 354 47.35 -2.38 21.44
N LEU A 355 46.17 -2.60 20.86
CA LEU A 355 45.64 -3.90 20.44
C LEU A 355 45.70 -4.12 18.92
N ASN A 356 45.51 -3.07 18.11
CA ASN A 356 45.64 -3.13 16.65
C ASN A 356 46.13 -1.78 16.05
N PRO A 357 47.38 -1.35 16.34
CA PRO A 357 47.91 -0.06 15.88
C PRO A 357 48.18 0.01 14.36
N GLY A 358 47.91 -1.09 13.62
CA GLY A 358 48.00 -1.16 12.16
C GLY A 358 46.64 -1.28 11.45
N GLY A 359 45.53 -1.25 12.19
CA GLY A 359 44.18 -1.23 11.60
C GLY A 359 43.92 0.08 10.85
N LEU A 360 43.23 -0.03 9.71
CA LEU A 360 42.79 1.11 8.88
C LEU A 360 41.28 1.35 8.95
N GLY A 361 40.54 0.51 9.70
CA GLY A 361 39.15 0.74 10.04
C GLY A 361 38.99 1.83 11.10
N GLY A 362 37.74 2.08 11.50
CA GLY A 362 37.39 3.13 12.46
C GLY A 362 38.13 2.99 13.79
N GLU A 363 38.42 4.14 14.42
CA GLU A 363 39.16 4.23 15.66
C GLU A 363 38.31 3.83 16.87
N ILE A 364 38.89 3.01 17.76
CA ILE A 364 38.31 2.65 19.06
C ILE A 364 39.06 3.43 20.15
N GLN A 365 38.35 4.29 20.86
CA GLN A 365 38.85 4.94 22.07
C GLN A 365 38.62 4.02 23.28
N SER A 366 39.66 3.36 23.78
CA SER A 366 39.52 2.49 24.96
C SER A 366 40.77 2.43 25.81
N ASN A 367 40.61 2.03 27.08
CA ASN A 367 41.70 1.56 27.93
C ASN A 367 41.90 0.03 27.80
N SER A 368 41.76 -0.51 26.58
CA SER A 368 41.82 -1.94 26.24
C SER A 368 40.75 -2.84 26.90
N ASN A 369 39.60 -2.27 27.31
CA ASN A 369 38.46 -3.00 27.90
C ASN A 369 37.44 -3.50 26.84
N ILE A 370 37.93 -3.91 25.67
CA ILE A 370 37.10 -4.32 24.53
C ILE A 370 37.76 -5.47 23.75
N ILE A 371 36.96 -6.49 23.40
CA ILE A 371 37.38 -7.63 22.59
C ILE A 371 36.75 -7.51 21.21
N PHE A 372 37.53 -7.07 20.21
CA PHE A 372 37.09 -6.95 18.81
C PHE A 372 37.73 -7.99 17.88
N THR A 373 38.37 -9.03 18.44
CA THR A 373 39.02 -10.11 17.69
C THR A 373 38.30 -11.45 17.89
N PRO A 374 37.95 -12.19 16.82
CA PRO A 374 38.12 -11.85 15.40
C PRO A 374 37.20 -10.70 14.94
N TRP A 375 37.61 -10.01 13.87
CA TRP A 375 36.79 -9.07 13.12
C TRP A 375 36.52 -9.62 11.70
N LEU A 376 35.53 -9.06 11.01
CA LEU A 376 35.20 -9.41 9.64
C LEU A 376 36.06 -8.63 8.64
N THR A 377 36.43 -9.27 7.52
CA THR A 377 37.26 -8.66 6.47
C THR A 377 36.45 -7.92 5.39
N SER A 378 35.12 -8.04 5.45
CA SER A 378 34.15 -7.40 4.56
C SER A 378 32.88 -7.13 5.37
N ASP A 379 32.12 -6.12 4.96
CA ASP A 379 30.87 -5.74 5.62
C ASP A 379 29.84 -6.91 5.57
N PRO A 380 29.32 -7.41 6.70
CA PRO A 380 28.27 -8.45 6.72
C PRO A 380 26.90 -7.89 6.31
N LEU A 381 26.72 -6.58 6.41
CA LEU A 381 25.51 -5.82 6.10
C LEU A 381 25.72 -4.96 4.85
N VAL A 382 26.53 -5.44 3.88
CA VAL A 382 26.33 -5.00 2.49
C VAL A 382 24.93 -5.43 2.10
N GLU A 383 24.00 -4.48 2.21
CA GLU A 383 22.72 -4.52 1.52
C GLU A 383 23.00 -4.65 0.02
N CYS A 384 22.99 -5.91 -0.38
CA CYS A 384 23.37 -6.46 -1.66
C CYS A 384 22.06 -6.94 -2.26
N CYS A 385 21.38 -5.98 -2.86
CA CYS A 385 19.95 -6.01 -3.02
C CYS A 385 19.56 -6.79 -4.29
N SER A 386 18.48 -7.59 -4.23
CA SER A 386 17.82 -8.05 -5.46
C SER A 386 17.28 -6.85 -6.23
N SER A 387 17.10 -7.01 -7.54
CA SER A 387 16.30 -6.07 -8.32
C SER A 387 14.86 -6.59 -8.41
N VAL A 388 13.88 -5.72 -8.70
CA VAL A 388 12.45 -6.11 -8.80
C VAL A 388 11.93 -6.02 -10.23
N LEU A 389 11.34 -7.10 -10.72
CA LEU A 389 10.52 -7.10 -11.93
C LEU A 389 9.05 -7.02 -11.52
N PHE A 390 8.35 -5.95 -11.91
CA PHE A 390 6.91 -5.82 -11.67
C PHE A 390 6.11 -6.12 -12.95
N LEU A 391 5.15 -7.03 -12.83
CA LEU A 391 4.22 -7.44 -13.89
C LEU A 391 2.78 -7.00 -13.52
N PRO A 392 2.22 -5.99 -14.19
CA PRO A 392 0.91 -5.42 -13.86
C PRO A 392 -0.25 -6.31 -14.34
N GLY A 393 -1.46 -6.02 -13.84
CA GLY A 393 -2.70 -6.74 -14.20
C GLY A 393 -3.16 -6.57 -15.65
N ILE A 394 -4.37 -7.08 -15.95
CA ILE A 394 -5.05 -6.79 -17.22
C ILE A 394 -5.46 -5.31 -17.24
N GLU A 395 -5.51 -4.69 -18.42
CA GLU A 395 -5.88 -3.26 -18.60
C GLU A 395 -4.99 -2.26 -17.82
N ALA A 396 -3.86 -2.72 -17.29
CA ALA A 396 -3.01 -1.96 -16.37
C ALA A 396 -1.81 -1.25 -17.05
N SER A 397 -1.67 -1.41 -18.37
CA SER A 397 -0.68 -0.71 -19.19
C SER A 397 -1.39 0.18 -20.19
N ARG A 398 -0.87 1.39 -20.41
CA ARG A 398 -1.45 2.30 -21.40
C ARG A 398 -1.14 1.83 -22.81
N LEU A 399 -2.12 2.00 -23.70
CA LEU A 399 -2.01 1.67 -25.11
C LEU A 399 -2.18 2.94 -25.94
N TYR A 400 -1.29 3.10 -26.91
CA TYR A 400 -1.14 4.32 -27.69
C TYR A 400 -1.14 4.04 -29.18
N LYS A 401 -1.47 5.06 -29.96
CA LYS A 401 -1.43 5.02 -31.43
C LYS A 401 -1.01 6.37 -31.98
N GLN A 402 -0.09 6.38 -32.94
CA GLN A 402 0.17 7.58 -33.73
C GLN A 402 -0.97 7.83 -34.73
N LYS A 403 -1.61 8.99 -34.63
CA LYS A 403 -2.58 9.55 -35.58
C LYS A 403 -1.93 10.73 -36.33
N THR A 404 -2.56 11.19 -37.41
CA THR A 404 -2.10 12.38 -38.15
C THR A 404 -3.21 13.41 -38.18
N ILE A 405 -2.95 14.60 -37.64
CA ILE A 405 -3.90 15.71 -37.58
C ILE A 405 -3.23 16.93 -38.21
N LEU A 406 -3.85 17.49 -39.25
CA LEU A 406 -3.31 18.64 -40.01
C LEU A 406 -1.85 18.44 -40.47
N ASP A 407 -1.57 17.25 -41.03
CA ASP A 407 -0.24 16.81 -41.49
C ASP A 407 0.85 16.74 -40.39
N LEU A 408 0.49 16.83 -39.11
CA LEU A 408 1.37 16.63 -37.97
C LEU A 408 1.11 15.27 -37.31
N PRO A 409 2.15 14.54 -36.86
CA PRO A 409 1.98 13.37 -36.00
C PRO A 409 1.43 13.83 -34.64
N VAL A 410 0.36 13.17 -34.20
CA VAL A 410 -0.24 13.37 -32.88
C VAL A 410 -0.43 11.99 -32.28
N GLU A 411 0.15 11.76 -31.12
CA GLU A 411 -0.12 10.55 -30.35
C GLU A 411 -1.53 10.61 -29.76
N ASP A 412 -2.20 9.47 -29.77
CA ASP A 412 -3.48 9.28 -29.10
C ASP A 412 -3.38 8.16 -28.06
N GLN A 413 -3.94 8.40 -26.88
CA GLN A 413 -4.04 7.44 -25.79
C GLN A 413 -5.35 6.66 -25.99
N LEU A 414 -5.22 5.40 -26.42
CA LEU A 414 -6.37 4.50 -26.57
C LEU A 414 -6.84 3.91 -25.25
N TRP A 415 -5.93 3.81 -24.27
CA TRP A 415 -6.23 3.31 -22.93
C TRP A 415 -5.50 4.13 -21.85
N GLU A 416 -6.18 4.72 -20.87
CA GLU A 416 -7.65 4.73 -20.70
C GLU A 416 -8.37 5.57 -21.78
N PRO A 417 -9.55 5.15 -22.27
CA PRO A 417 -10.18 5.74 -23.46
C PRO A 417 -10.85 7.08 -23.13
N ASN A 418 -10.79 8.04 -24.07
CA ASN A 418 -11.56 9.28 -24.01
C ASN A 418 -12.95 9.15 -24.68
N GLY A 419 -13.19 8.06 -25.40
CA GLY A 419 -14.52 7.62 -25.83
C GLY A 419 -14.50 6.29 -26.60
N ASN A 420 -15.69 5.80 -26.95
CA ASN A 420 -15.88 4.52 -27.66
C ASN A 420 -15.01 4.36 -28.94
N SER A 421 -14.65 5.44 -29.64
CA SER A 421 -13.79 5.37 -30.84
C SER A 421 -12.38 4.87 -30.55
N ASP A 422 -11.89 5.04 -29.33
CA ASP A 422 -10.58 4.54 -28.91
C ASP A 422 -10.64 3.03 -28.66
N VAL A 423 -11.76 2.58 -28.07
CA VAL A 423 -12.10 1.17 -27.86
C VAL A 423 -12.26 0.44 -29.20
N GLU A 424 -12.89 1.08 -30.19
CA GLU A 424 -12.95 0.56 -31.57
C GLU A 424 -11.55 0.40 -32.19
N ASP A 425 -10.63 1.33 -31.91
CA ASP A 425 -9.25 1.30 -32.38
C ASP A 425 -8.43 0.15 -31.72
N LEU A 426 -8.84 -0.32 -30.54
CA LEU A 426 -8.26 -1.46 -29.80
C LEU A 426 -8.77 -2.84 -30.27
N TYR A 427 -9.81 -2.91 -31.10
CA TYR A 427 -10.43 -4.19 -31.50
C TYR A 427 -9.47 -5.15 -32.22
N LEU A 428 -9.73 -6.44 -32.05
CA LEU A 428 -8.98 -7.53 -32.66
C LEU A 428 -9.80 -8.25 -33.75
N ASN A 429 -9.09 -8.92 -34.66
CA ASN A 429 -9.63 -9.85 -35.64
C ASN A 429 -10.08 -11.15 -34.97
N THR A 430 -10.82 -12.01 -35.68
CA THR A 430 -11.34 -13.29 -35.16
C THR A 430 -10.27 -14.31 -34.81
N ASP A 431 -9.02 -14.09 -35.23
CA ASP A 431 -7.83 -14.87 -34.89
C ASP A 431 -7.04 -14.29 -33.69
N GLY A 432 -7.54 -13.23 -33.05
CA GLY A 432 -6.88 -12.54 -31.94
C GLY A 432 -5.85 -11.49 -32.37
N THR A 433 -5.53 -11.35 -33.66
CA THR A 433 -4.57 -10.35 -34.11
C THR A 433 -5.14 -8.93 -34.06
N SER A 434 -4.32 -7.92 -33.73
CA SER A 434 -4.78 -6.53 -33.69
C SER A 434 -5.23 -6.03 -35.07
N LYS A 435 -6.44 -5.46 -35.17
CA LYS A 435 -6.88 -4.74 -36.39
C LYS A 435 -5.98 -3.54 -36.70
N ASN A 436 -5.31 -3.03 -35.68
CA ASN A 436 -4.43 -1.88 -35.75
C ASN A 436 -3.02 -2.25 -35.27
N PHE A 437 -2.13 -2.51 -36.23
CA PHE A 437 -0.73 -2.92 -36.00
C PHE A 437 0.17 -1.76 -35.53
N ASN A 438 -0.35 -0.54 -35.50
CA ASN A 438 0.40 0.64 -35.05
C ASN A 438 0.28 0.90 -33.54
N ILE A 439 -0.47 0.08 -32.81
CA ILE A 439 -0.55 0.19 -31.34
C ILE A 439 0.79 -0.15 -30.69
N TYR A 440 1.10 0.53 -29.59
CA TYR A 440 2.26 0.29 -28.72
C TYR A 440 1.92 0.65 -27.26
N THR A 441 2.82 0.29 -26.35
CA THR A 441 2.77 0.68 -24.92
C THR A 441 4.03 1.48 -24.53
N ARG A 442 4.12 1.94 -23.28
CA ARG A 442 5.37 2.47 -22.68
C ARG A 442 5.33 2.50 -21.16
N ASP A 443 4.15 2.69 -20.57
CA ASP A 443 3.95 2.90 -19.15
C ASP A 443 2.79 2.08 -18.57
N ILE A 444 2.94 1.73 -17.29
CA ILE A 444 1.85 1.21 -16.47
C ILE A 444 1.01 2.37 -15.94
N ILE A 445 -0.28 2.12 -15.70
CA ILE A 445 -1.18 3.10 -15.08
C ILE A 445 -0.82 3.22 -13.60
N GLN A 446 0.01 4.19 -13.20
CA GLN A 446 0.27 4.47 -11.79
C GLN A 446 -0.92 5.19 -11.14
N GLU A 447 -1.41 6.24 -11.82
CA GLU A 447 -2.68 6.93 -11.53
C GLU A 447 -3.56 6.93 -12.77
N SER A 448 -4.88 6.87 -12.58
CA SER A 448 -5.85 6.95 -13.66
C SER A 448 -6.14 8.39 -14.08
N ASN A 449 -6.20 8.60 -15.39
CA ASN A 449 -6.58 9.85 -16.05
C ASN A 449 -8.11 10.04 -16.12
N THR A 450 -8.91 9.12 -15.55
CA THR A 450 -10.37 9.23 -15.54
C THR A 450 -10.84 10.41 -14.66
N PRO A 451 -11.74 11.28 -15.16
CA PRO A 451 -12.10 12.53 -14.48
C PRO A 451 -12.98 12.35 -13.22
N ILE A 452 -13.46 11.13 -12.97
CA ILE A 452 -14.13 10.73 -11.72
C ILE A 452 -13.52 9.38 -11.34
N PRO A 453 -13.07 9.18 -10.08
CA PRO A 453 -12.50 7.91 -9.65
C PRO A 453 -13.53 6.78 -9.78
N THR A 454 -13.19 5.72 -10.52
CA THR A 454 -14.07 4.54 -10.70
C THR A 454 -13.47 3.30 -10.03
N GLY A 455 -14.13 2.81 -8.98
CA GLY A 455 -13.74 1.60 -8.24
C GLY A 455 -13.09 1.88 -6.87
N LEU A 456 -12.84 0.82 -6.10
CA LEU A 456 -12.37 0.89 -4.70
C LEU A 456 -10.98 1.51 -4.54
N ALA A 457 -10.13 1.48 -5.59
CA ALA A 457 -8.79 2.05 -5.58
C ALA A 457 -8.75 3.57 -5.85
N GLY A 458 -9.88 4.17 -6.23
CA GLY A 458 -9.93 5.56 -6.66
C GLY A 458 -9.09 5.81 -7.93
N GLN A 459 -8.33 6.91 -7.96
CA GLN A 459 -7.38 7.18 -9.05
C GLN A 459 -6.01 6.51 -8.86
N ASN A 460 -5.65 6.02 -7.67
CA ASN A 460 -4.34 5.41 -7.42
C ASN A 460 -4.38 3.91 -7.74
N ILE A 461 -3.73 3.50 -8.83
CA ILE A 461 -3.75 2.11 -9.31
C ILE A 461 -2.48 1.37 -8.89
N TYR A 462 -1.29 1.95 -9.14
CA TYR A 462 -0.02 1.43 -8.63
C TYR A 462 0.91 2.51 -8.06
N LYS A 463 0.53 3.80 -8.02
CA LYS A 463 1.45 4.87 -7.56
C LYS A 463 1.96 4.65 -6.14
N SER A 464 1.11 4.21 -5.21
CA SER A 464 1.57 3.86 -3.84
C SER A 464 2.60 2.73 -3.84
N PHE A 465 2.41 1.71 -4.69
CA PHE A 465 3.34 0.60 -4.84
C PHE A 465 4.65 1.00 -5.53
N VAL A 466 4.61 1.87 -6.54
CA VAL A 466 5.81 2.40 -7.22
C VAL A 466 6.59 3.34 -6.31
N ASN A 467 5.91 4.14 -5.48
CA ASN A 467 6.56 4.93 -4.42
C ASN A 467 7.26 3.99 -3.44
N MET A 468 6.57 2.95 -2.93
CA MET A 468 7.18 1.94 -2.05
C MET A 468 8.42 1.28 -2.70
N LEU A 469 8.39 0.95 -4.00
CA LEU A 469 9.59 0.45 -4.71
C LEU A 469 10.72 1.49 -4.80
N SER A 470 10.40 2.78 -4.89
CA SER A 470 11.40 3.87 -4.85
C SER A 470 11.99 4.03 -3.45
N ASP A 471 11.15 4.04 -2.42
CA ASP A 471 11.56 4.06 -1.01
C ASP A 471 12.49 2.87 -0.70
N LEU A 472 12.22 1.69 -1.25
CA LEU A 472 13.10 0.51 -1.14
C LEU A 472 14.43 0.66 -1.90
N ILE A 473 14.56 1.52 -2.92
CA ILE A 473 15.87 1.87 -3.51
C ILE A 473 16.61 2.81 -2.56
N ASP A 474 15.95 3.85 -2.05
CA ASP A 474 16.53 4.87 -1.18
C ASP A 474 16.97 4.28 0.18
N ASP A 475 16.21 3.33 0.72
CA ASP A 475 16.56 2.53 1.89
C ASP A 475 17.59 1.42 1.59
N PHE A 476 18.11 1.33 0.36
CA PHE A 476 19.04 0.30 -0.11
C PHE A 476 18.52 -1.15 0.04
N LYS A 477 17.20 -1.37 0.05
CA LYS A 477 16.57 -2.70 0.14
C LYS A 477 16.47 -3.42 -1.20
N ILE A 478 16.36 -2.70 -2.32
CA ILE A 478 16.43 -3.23 -3.70
C ILE A 478 17.45 -2.43 -4.54
N THR A 479 17.98 -3.01 -5.62
CA THR A 479 19.05 -2.37 -6.42
C THR A 479 18.46 -1.45 -7.49
N ASP A 480 17.40 -1.92 -8.15
CA ASP A 480 16.65 -1.24 -9.21
C ASP A 480 15.31 -1.96 -9.35
N TYR A 481 14.35 -1.36 -10.04
CA TYR A 481 13.13 -2.05 -10.48
C TYR A 481 12.79 -1.74 -11.94
N LYS A 482 12.01 -2.63 -12.57
CA LYS A 482 11.38 -2.37 -13.87
C LYS A 482 9.90 -2.67 -13.80
N LEU A 483 9.11 -1.70 -14.24
CA LEU A 483 7.67 -1.80 -14.41
C LEU A 483 7.43 -2.24 -15.86
N PHE A 484 7.16 -3.53 -16.10
CA PHE A 484 7.02 -4.04 -17.47
C PHE A 484 5.61 -3.79 -17.98
N ALA A 485 5.43 -2.72 -18.77
CA ALA A 485 4.19 -2.47 -19.48
C ALA A 485 4.05 -3.43 -20.68
N TYR A 486 2.84 -3.93 -20.94
CA TYR A 486 2.58 -4.88 -22.03
C TYR A 486 1.21 -4.68 -22.69
N ASP A 487 1.08 -5.20 -23.93
CA ASP A 487 -0.20 -5.22 -24.64
C ASP A 487 -1.11 -6.31 -24.05
N TRP A 488 -1.83 -5.94 -23.00
CA TRP A 488 -2.72 -6.79 -22.21
C TRP A 488 -3.87 -7.42 -23.00
N ARG A 489 -4.01 -7.14 -24.31
CA ARG A 489 -4.96 -7.79 -25.21
C ARG A 489 -4.45 -9.13 -25.78
N GLN A 490 -3.13 -9.33 -25.78
CA GLN A 490 -2.46 -10.52 -26.33
C GLN A 490 -2.41 -11.67 -25.30
N SER A 491 -2.05 -12.88 -25.75
CA SER A 491 -1.83 -14.00 -24.82
C SER A 491 -0.58 -13.76 -23.96
N VAL A 492 -0.54 -14.33 -22.75
CA VAL A 492 0.65 -14.18 -21.91
C VAL A 492 1.86 -14.92 -22.49
N GLU A 493 1.64 -16.00 -23.24
CA GLU A 493 2.68 -16.69 -24.00
C GLU A 493 3.25 -15.84 -25.13
N ASP A 494 2.42 -15.04 -25.83
CA ASP A 494 2.91 -14.15 -26.88
C ASP A 494 3.82 -13.05 -26.32
N ILE A 495 3.43 -12.44 -25.19
CA ILE A 495 4.23 -11.42 -24.47
C ILE A 495 5.56 -12.00 -23.92
N VAL A 496 5.57 -13.30 -23.59
CA VAL A 496 6.75 -14.02 -23.07
C VAL A 496 7.69 -14.50 -24.19
N ASN A 497 7.18 -14.77 -25.39
CA ASN A 497 7.95 -15.33 -26.51
C ASN A 497 8.31 -14.31 -27.60
N ASN A 498 7.66 -13.15 -27.65
CA ASN A 498 7.90 -12.10 -28.65
C ASN A 498 8.14 -10.75 -27.95
N ASP A 499 8.78 -9.82 -28.66
CA ASP A 499 9.00 -8.47 -28.12
C ASP A 499 7.68 -7.69 -28.02
N THR A 500 7.47 -7.01 -26.89
CA THR A 500 6.40 -6.02 -26.75
C THR A 500 6.80 -4.75 -27.47
N LYS A 501 5.93 -4.24 -28.35
CA LYS A 501 6.18 -2.99 -29.06
C LYS A 501 5.99 -1.77 -28.15
N TYR A 502 7.08 -1.04 -27.92
CA TYR A 502 7.08 0.23 -27.20
C TYR A 502 7.08 1.40 -28.21
N GLN A 503 7.07 2.64 -27.71
CA GLN A 503 7.02 3.85 -28.54
C GLN A 503 8.20 3.95 -29.51
N ASP A 504 9.43 3.77 -29.02
CA ASP A 504 10.67 3.99 -29.78
C ASP A 504 11.48 2.69 -30.00
N GLU A 505 11.08 1.58 -29.37
CA GLU A 505 11.79 0.30 -29.39
C GLU A 505 10.85 -0.91 -29.26
N ASN A 506 11.42 -2.12 -29.34
CA ASN A 506 10.75 -3.38 -29.05
C ASN A 506 11.41 -4.00 -27.81
N VAL A 507 10.63 -4.30 -26.78
CA VAL A 507 11.15 -4.73 -25.46
C VAL A 507 10.80 -6.18 -25.19
N SER A 508 11.82 -7.01 -25.01
CA SER A 508 11.72 -8.41 -24.61
C SER A 508 11.60 -8.53 -23.08
N LEU A 509 10.61 -9.30 -22.61
CA LEU A 509 10.41 -9.57 -21.17
C LEU A 509 11.59 -10.35 -20.57
N VAL A 510 12.18 -11.27 -21.33
CA VAL A 510 13.33 -12.08 -20.89
C VAL A 510 14.60 -11.25 -20.80
N ASP A 511 14.81 -10.35 -21.77
CA ASP A 511 15.98 -9.45 -21.74
C ASP A 511 15.83 -8.36 -20.68
N THR A 512 14.59 -7.92 -20.38
CA THR A 512 14.28 -7.08 -19.22
C THR A 512 14.69 -7.79 -17.92
N LEU A 513 14.30 -9.05 -17.73
CA LEU A 513 14.73 -9.85 -16.58
C LEU A 513 16.26 -10.01 -16.53
N GLN A 514 16.92 -10.30 -17.66
CA GLN A 514 18.38 -10.40 -17.73
C GLN A 514 19.06 -9.10 -17.31
N SER A 515 18.56 -7.94 -17.79
CA SER A 515 19.10 -6.62 -17.41
C SER A 515 19.01 -6.35 -15.91
N LEU A 516 17.93 -6.80 -15.25
CA LEU A 516 17.75 -6.70 -13.80
C LEU A 516 18.66 -7.65 -13.03
N VAL A 517 18.94 -8.85 -13.57
CA VAL A 517 19.92 -9.79 -13.01
C VAL A 517 21.34 -9.23 -13.12
N ASP A 518 21.66 -8.55 -14.22
CA ASP A 518 22.98 -7.97 -14.48
C ASP A 518 23.23 -6.69 -13.67
N SER A 519 22.18 -5.92 -13.35
CA SER A 519 22.27 -4.75 -12.44
C SER A 519 22.24 -5.13 -10.96
N SER A 520 21.55 -6.22 -10.60
CA SER A 520 21.38 -6.66 -9.21
C SER A 520 22.71 -6.94 -8.51
N LYS A 521 22.92 -6.33 -7.35
CA LYS A 521 24.10 -6.58 -6.49
C LYS A 521 24.17 -8.03 -5.97
N SER A 522 23.02 -8.66 -5.72
CA SER A 522 22.96 -10.10 -5.35
C SER A 522 23.02 -11.04 -6.55
N GLY A 523 22.90 -10.51 -7.77
CA GLY A 523 22.70 -11.29 -8.98
C GLY A 523 21.40 -12.10 -8.95
N LYS A 524 20.37 -11.60 -8.25
CA LYS A 524 19.03 -12.19 -8.10
C LYS A 524 17.93 -11.17 -8.35
N VAL A 525 16.77 -11.65 -8.78
CA VAL A 525 15.59 -10.81 -9.06
C VAL A 525 14.36 -11.38 -8.37
N THR A 526 13.64 -10.51 -7.68
CA THR A 526 12.29 -10.79 -7.18
C THR A 526 11.27 -10.40 -8.25
N ILE A 527 10.32 -11.29 -8.55
CA ILE A 527 9.20 -10.99 -9.44
C ILE A 527 7.98 -10.68 -8.59
N VAL A 528 7.38 -9.51 -8.77
CA VAL A 528 6.10 -9.12 -8.16
C VAL A 528 5.05 -9.01 -9.26
N ALA A 529 3.92 -9.68 -9.10
CA ALA A 529 2.94 -9.83 -10.15
C ALA A 529 1.51 -9.67 -9.61
N HIS A 530 0.71 -8.82 -10.26
CA HIS A 530 -0.68 -8.56 -9.86
C HIS A 530 -1.68 -9.09 -10.90
N SER A 531 -2.74 -9.76 -10.46
CA SER A 531 -3.85 -10.21 -11.31
C SER A 531 -3.34 -11.01 -12.52
N ASN A 532 -3.72 -10.65 -13.76
CA ASN A 532 -3.24 -11.27 -15.00
C ASN A 532 -1.71 -11.27 -15.14
N GLY A 533 -1.01 -10.30 -14.54
CA GLY A 533 0.45 -10.29 -14.46
C GLY A 533 1.03 -11.52 -13.76
N GLY A 534 0.26 -12.19 -12.89
CA GLY A 534 0.64 -13.46 -12.28
C GLY A 534 0.59 -14.64 -13.26
N LEU A 535 -0.37 -14.65 -14.19
CA LEU A 535 -0.39 -15.63 -15.28
C LEU A 535 0.82 -15.39 -16.22
N LEU A 536 1.14 -14.11 -16.48
CA LEU A 536 2.36 -13.71 -17.20
C LEU A 536 3.64 -14.14 -16.48
N ALA A 537 3.68 -14.03 -15.14
CA ALA A 537 4.79 -14.51 -14.32
C ALA A 537 4.97 -16.03 -14.45
N LYS A 538 3.88 -16.82 -14.35
CA LYS A 538 3.93 -18.28 -14.52
C LYS A 538 4.36 -18.68 -15.93
N ALA A 539 3.84 -18.02 -16.97
CA ALA A 539 4.25 -18.25 -18.36
C ALA A 539 5.74 -17.92 -18.59
N LEU A 540 6.24 -16.82 -18.03
CA LEU A 540 7.66 -16.48 -18.04
C LEU A 540 8.49 -17.57 -17.35
N LEU A 541 8.12 -17.97 -16.13
CA LEU A 541 8.87 -18.97 -15.36
C LEU A 541 8.89 -20.34 -16.03
N GLN A 542 7.78 -20.74 -16.66
CA GLN A 542 7.73 -21.95 -17.50
C GLN A 542 8.71 -21.83 -18.69
N LYS A 543 8.69 -20.71 -19.44
CA LYS A 543 9.67 -20.46 -20.51
C LYS A 543 11.12 -20.53 -20.01
N LEU A 544 11.44 -19.91 -18.87
CA LEU A 544 12.80 -19.93 -18.33
C LEU A 544 13.23 -21.34 -17.90
N GLN A 545 12.30 -22.14 -17.39
CA GLN A 545 12.54 -23.54 -17.06
C GLN A 545 12.79 -24.39 -18.33
N ASP A 546 12.05 -24.15 -19.42
CA ASP A 546 12.25 -24.81 -20.71
C ASP A 546 13.54 -24.36 -21.41
N ASP A 547 13.88 -23.07 -21.34
CA ASP A 547 15.13 -22.53 -21.87
C ASP A 547 16.34 -23.06 -21.09
N LYS A 548 16.20 -23.32 -19.77
CA LYS A 548 17.19 -24.06 -18.97
C LYS A 548 17.29 -25.53 -19.36
N ASN A 549 16.16 -26.21 -19.53
CA ASN A 549 16.13 -27.62 -19.98
C ASN A 549 16.76 -27.79 -21.38
N ALA A 550 16.60 -26.78 -22.25
CA ALA A 550 17.21 -26.71 -23.57
C ALA A 550 18.67 -26.20 -23.57
N GLY A 551 19.20 -25.78 -22.41
CA GLY A 551 20.57 -25.28 -22.26
C GLY A 551 20.84 -23.90 -22.89
N LYS A 552 19.80 -23.08 -23.09
CA LYS A 552 19.94 -21.73 -23.67
C LYS A 552 20.38 -20.68 -22.65
N ASN A 553 19.78 -20.68 -21.46
CA ASN A 553 20.13 -19.80 -20.34
C ASN A 553 19.79 -20.48 -19.00
N ASN A 554 20.20 -19.90 -17.88
CA ASN A 554 19.84 -20.37 -16.53
C ASN A 554 19.09 -19.28 -15.72
N LEU A 555 18.30 -18.43 -16.38
CA LEU A 555 17.64 -17.29 -15.72
C LEU A 555 16.61 -17.71 -14.66
N ILE A 556 16.01 -18.91 -14.78
CA ILE A 556 15.15 -19.46 -13.72
C ILE A 556 15.88 -19.60 -12.37
N ASP A 557 17.20 -19.85 -12.37
CA ASP A 557 18.02 -19.93 -11.15
C ASP A 557 18.36 -18.54 -10.57
N LYS A 558 17.96 -17.47 -11.26
CA LYS A 558 18.19 -16.07 -10.88
C LYS A 558 16.98 -15.44 -10.21
N VAL A 559 15.80 -16.03 -10.36
CA VAL A 559 14.61 -15.64 -9.61
C VAL A 559 14.68 -16.27 -8.22
N ASP A 560 14.66 -15.46 -7.16
CA ASP A 560 14.74 -15.91 -5.77
C ASP A 560 13.39 -15.87 -5.05
N VAL A 561 12.59 -14.85 -5.33
CA VAL A 561 11.24 -14.66 -4.78
C VAL A 561 10.23 -14.39 -5.90
N LEU A 562 9.09 -15.05 -5.83
CA LEU A 562 7.90 -14.78 -6.62
C LEU A 562 6.78 -14.33 -5.68
N ILE A 563 6.21 -13.14 -5.93
CA ILE A 563 5.08 -12.59 -5.18
C ILE A 563 3.88 -12.48 -6.12
N LEU A 564 2.83 -13.25 -5.82
CA LEU A 564 1.59 -13.34 -6.59
C LEU A 564 0.47 -12.63 -5.81
N VAL A 565 -0.04 -11.52 -6.34
CA VAL A 565 -1.10 -10.71 -5.72
C VAL A 565 -2.40 -10.84 -6.51
N ALA A 566 -3.46 -11.35 -5.87
CA ALA A 566 -4.80 -11.50 -6.44
C ALA A 566 -4.84 -12.18 -7.82
N VAL A 567 -4.00 -13.21 -8.03
CA VAL A 567 -3.83 -13.88 -9.33
C VAL A 567 -4.99 -14.86 -9.58
N PRO A 568 -5.72 -14.75 -10.71
CA PRO A 568 -6.83 -15.64 -11.04
C PRO A 568 -6.30 -16.95 -11.64
N GLU A 569 -5.58 -17.74 -10.84
CA GLU A 569 -4.72 -18.83 -11.33
C GLU A 569 -5.43 -19.85 -12.22
N ILE A 570 -6.68 -20.17 -11.88
CA ILE A 570 -7.55 -21.11 -12.60
C ILE A 570 -8.71 -20.39 -13.31
N GLY A 571 -8.59 -19.08 -13.55
CA GLY A 571 -9.64 -18.22 -14.10
C GLY A 571 -10.64 -17.70 -13.05
N THR A 572 -11.63 -16.91 -13.51
CA THR A 572 -12.62 -16.25 -12.64
C THR A 572 -14.03 -16.24 -13.25
N ALA A 573 -15.06 -16.57 -12.47
CA ALA A 573 -16.45 -16.56 -12.95
C ALA A 573 -16.92 -15.19 -13.46
N LYS A 574 -16.31 -14.06 -13.01
CA LYS A 574 -16.61 -12.72 -13.56
C LYS A 574 -16.25 -12.58 -15.05
N ALA A 575 -15.24 -13.31 -15.53
CA ALA A 575 -14.83 -13.23 -16.95
C ALA A 575 -15.92 -13.72 -17.91
N VAL A 576 -16.81 -14.61 -17.46
CA VAL A 576 -17.86 -15.20 -18.30
C VAL A 576 -18.94 -14.18 -18.70
N PRO A 577 -19.64 -13.47 -17.78
CA PRO A 577 -20.56 -12.42 -18.17
C PRO A 577 -19.83 -11.21 -18.78
N ALA A 578 -18.57 -10.95 -18.40
CA ALA A 578 -17.77 -9.89 -19.02
C ALA A 578 -17.59 -10.14 -20.53
N ILE A 579 -17.13 -11.32 -20.96
CA ILE A 579 -16.95 -11.62 -22.38
C ILE A 579 -18.28 -11.85 -23.13
N LEU A 580 -19.28 -12.46 -22.49
CA LEU A 580 -20.56 -12.79 -23.16
C LEU A 580 -21.50 -11.58 -23.30
N HIS A 581 -21.41 -10.60 -22.41
CA HIS A 581 -22.36 -9.48 -22.31
C HIS A 581 -21.71 -8.10 -22.31
N GLY A 582 -20.44 -7.96 -21.94
CA GLY A 582 -19.82 -6.66 -21.62
C GLY A 582 -20.03 -6.23 -20.16
N TYR A 583 -20.42 -7.18 -19.29
CA TYR A 583 -20.84 -6.92 -17.91
C TYR A 583 -19.74 -6.33 -17.02
N ASP A 584 -20.10 -5.29 -16.26
CA ASP A 584 -19.31 -4.70 -15.16
C ASP A 584 -17.86 -4.31 -15.52
N LEU A 585 -17.71 -3.79 -16.75
CA LEU A 585 -16.50 -3.19 -17.31
C LEU A 585 -16.78 -1.83 -18.01
N SER A 586 -18.00 -1.30 -17.92
CA SER A 586 -18.35 -0.02 -18.55
C SER A 586 -17.78 1.17 -17.75
N ILE A 587 -17.19 2.14 -18.44
CA ILE A 587 -16.48 3.26 -17.83
C ILE A 587 -17.38 4.51 -17.82
N LEU A 588 -17.48 5.17 -16.66
CA LEU A 588 -18.37 6.31 -16.40
C LEU A 588 -19.83 6.08 -16.85
N GLY A 589 -20.39 4.93 -16.48
CA GLY A 589 -21.78 4.58 -16.81
C GLY A 589 -22.05 4.40 -18.31
N GLY A 590 -21.00 4.15 -19.10
CA GLY A 590 -21.07 3.99 -20.56
C GLY A 590 -20.70 5.23 -21.37
N TRP A 591 -20.19 6.30 -20.74
CA TRP A 591 -19.76 7.51 -21.47
C TRP A 591 -18.40 7.32 -22.16
N LEU A 592 -17.41 6.73 -21.47
CA LEU A 592 -16.08 6.50 -22.05
C LEU A 592 -15.99 5.14 -22.75
N MET A 593 -16.62 4.11 -22.17
CA MET A 593 -16.76 2.78 -22.77
C MET A 593 -18.10 2.18 -22.35
N ASP A 594 -18.99 1.92 -23.32
CA ASP A 594 -20.27 1.25 -23.08
C ASP A 594 -20.20 -0.28 -23.19
N GLU A 595 -21.24 -0.95 -22.67
CA GLU A 595 -21.37 -2.41 -22.61
C GLU A 595 -21.25 -3.09 -24.00
N THR A 596 -21.63 -2.42 -25.09
CA THR A 596 -21.46 -2.95 -26.45
C THR A 596 -19.99 -2.94 -26.87
N HIS A 597 -19.30 -1.82 -26.66
CA HIS A 597 -17.89 -1.68 -27.05
C HIS A 597 -16.97 -2.53 -26.16
N THR A 598 -17.28 -2.62 -24.86
CA THR A 598 -16.68 -3.61 -23.95
C THR A 598 -16.76 -5.02 -24.53
N ARG A 599 -17.98 -5.47 -24.90
CA ARG A 599 -18.18 -6.84 -25.38
C ARG A 599 -17.45 -7.10 -26.68
N GLU A 600 -17.48 -6.16 -27.63
CA GLU A 600 -16.82 -6.32 -28.92
C GLU A 600 -15.28 -6.24 -28.82
N LEU A 601 -14.73 -5.54 -27.81
CA LEU A 601 -13.31 -5.62 -27.46
C LEU A 601 -12.97 -7.02 -26.90
N GLY A 602 -13.71 -7.46 -25.88
CA GLY A 602 -13.49 -8.76 -25.22
C GLY A 602 -13.69 -9.97 -26.13
N ARG A 603 -14.61 -9.91 -27.10
CA ARG A 603 -15.03 -11.00 -28.01
C ARG A 603 -13.86 -11.80 -28.61
N ASN A 604 -12.78 -11.11 -28.97
CA ASN A 604 -11.60 -11.69 -29.62
C ASN A 604 -10.31 -11.54 -28.79
N MET A 605 -10.39 -11.06 -27.54
CA MET A 605 -9.23 -10.72 -26.71
C MET A 605 -8.59 -11.97 -26.08
N LEU A 606 -7.40 -12.35 -26.56
CA LEU A 606 -6.68 -13.57 -26.17
C LEU A 606 -6.56 -13.71 -24.64
N SER A 607 -6.19 -12.62 -23.95
CA SER A 607 -6.13 -12.59 -22.47
C SER A 607 -7.48 -12.75 -21.79
N ALA A 608 -8.59 -12.28 -22.38
CA ALA A 608 -9.93 -12.49 -21.81
C ALA A 608 -10.33 -13.97 -21.82
N PHE A 609 -9.93 -14.73 -22.85
CA PHE A 609 -10.11 -16.18 -22.85
C PHE A 609 -9.26 -16.85 -21.76
N GLY A 610 -8.02 -16.39 -21.55
CA GLY A 610 -7.13 -16.84 -20.46
C GLY A 610 -7.58 -16.49 -19.03
N LEU A 611 -8.68 -15.74 -18.87
CA LEU A 611 -9.30 -15.45 -17.57
C LEU A 611 -10.61 -16.21 -17.34
N LEU A 612 -11.11 -16.95 -18.34
CA LEU A 612 -12.30 -17.78 -18.19
C LEU A 612 -12.02 -18.96 -17.23
N PRO A 613 -13.01 -19.41 -16.44
CA PRO A 613 -12.92 -20.63 -15.63
C PRO A 613 -12.23 -21.79 -16.35
N SER A 614 -11.05 -22.16 -15.88
CA SER A 614 -10.30 -23.31 -16.39
C SER A 614 -11.04 -24.60 -16.02
N LYS A 615 -10.61 -25.72 -16.60
CA LYS A 615 -11.11 -27.04 -16.21
C LYS A 615 -10.97 -27.27 -14.70
N GLU A 616 -9.93 -26.73 -14.09
CA GLU A 616 -9.67 -26.89 -12.66
C GLU A 616 -10.56 -25.98 -11.80
N TYR A 617 -11.02 -24.83 -12.31
CA TYR A 617 -12.07 -24.04 -11.66
C TYR A 617 -13.35 -24.87 -11.52
N ILE A 618 -13.83 -25.48 -12.61
CA ILE A 618 -15.05 -26.29 -12.60
C ILE A 618 -14.91 -27.53 -11.70
N ASN A 619 -13.70 -28.06 -11.53
CA ASN A 619 -13.45 -29.18 -10.60
C ASN A 619 -13.42 -28.74 -9.11
N ARG A 620 -12.93 -27.53 -8.81
CA ARG A 620 -12.68 -27.06 -7.43
C ARG A 620 -13.81 -26.21 -6.84
N VAL A 621 -14.48 -25.42 -7.67
CA VAL A 621 -15.50 -24.45 -7.22
C VAL A 621 -16.87 -25.10 -7.27
N SER A 622 -17.55 -25.16 -6.12
CA SER A 622 -18.87 -25.80 -5.99
C SER A 622 -20.03 -24.98 -6.55
N ALA A 623 -19.81 -23.70 -6.82
CA ALA A 623 -20.77 -22.84 -7.53
C ALA A 623 -20.64 -23.07 -9.04
N SER A 624 -21.76 -23.35 -9.71
CA SER A 624 -21.79 -23.37 -11.17
C SER A 624 -21.52 -21.97 -11.72
N PRO A 625 -20.65 -21.78 -12.73
CA PRO A 625 -20.40 -20.47 -13.31
C PRO A 625 -21.64 -19.88 -13.98
N VAL A 626 -22.61 -20.70 -14.42
CA VAL A 626 -23.80 -20.27 -15.16
C VAL A 626 -25.03 -21.03 -14.69
N THR A 627 -26.08 -20.30 -14.29
CA THR A 627 -27.38 -20.86 -13.92
C THR A 627 -28.50 -20.41 -14.84
N PHE A 628 -29.56 -21.21 -14.92
CA PHE A 628 -30.69 -20.99 -15.81
C PHE A 628 -32.01 -21.20 -15.07
N VAL A 629 -32.86 -20.18 -15.09
CA VAL A 629 -34.23 -20.21 -14.60
C VAL A 629 -35.18 -20.09 -15.78
N ASP A 630 -36.29 -20.84 -15.74
CA ASP A 630 -37.41 -20.65 -16.65
C ASP A 630 -38.72 -20.67 -15.85
N TYR A 631 -39.48 -19.58 -15.94
CA TYR A 631 -40.77 -19.44 -15.26
C TYR A 631 -41.88 -20.09 -16.09
N ALA A 632 -43.07 -20.27 -15.48
CA ALA A 632 -44.23 -20.90 -16.12
C ALA A 632 -44.79 -20.17 -17.37
N LEU A 633 -44.20 -19.02 -17.75
CA LEU A 633 -44.33 -18.37 -19.05
C LEU A 633 -42.99 -18.53 -19.80
N PRO A 634 -42.85 -19.53 -20.69
CA PRO A 634 -41.57 -19.86 -21.33
C PRO A 634 -41.06 -18.69 -22.18
N SER A 635 -39.78 -18.32 -22.03
CA SER A 635 -39.12 -17.45 -23.01
C SER A 635 -38.41 -18.31 -24.06
N ASN A 636 -38.48 -17.94 -25.34
CA ASN A 636 -37.87 -18.72 -26.43
C ASN A 636 -36.34 -18.93 -26.31
N ILE A 637 -35.68 -18.27 -25.36
CA ILE A 637 -34.23 -18.30 -25.13
C ILE A 637 -33.90 -19.08 -23.85
N THR A 638 -34.42 -18.67 -22.68
CA THR A 638 -34.19 -19.38 -21.41
C THR A 638 -34.70 -20.83 -21.45
N THR A 639 -35.86 -21.07 -22.06
CA THR A 639 -36.40 -22.43 -22.23
C THR A 639 -35.46 -23.32 -23.03
N LYS A 640 -34.73 -22.79 -24.03
CA LYS A 640 -33.73 -23.57 -24.79
C LYS A 640 -32.50 -23.88 -23.94
N LEU A 641 -31.99 -22.90 -23.19
CA LEU A 641 -30.85 -23.09 -22.29
C LEU A 641 -31.18 -24.15 -21.23
N VAL A 642 -32.35 -24.07 -20.59
CA VAL A 642 -32.80 -25.08 -19.62
C VAL A 642 -33.03 -26.46 -20.24
N GLN A 643 -33.48 -26.53 -21.50
CA GLN A 643 -33.59 -27.80 -22.24
C GLN A 643 -32.24 -28.42 -22.61
N ALA A 644 -31.19 -27.61 -22.79
CA ALA A 644 -29.86 -28.07 -23.18
C ALA A 644 -28.94 -28.39 -21.98
N PHE A 645 -29.01 -27.59 -20.91
CA PHE A 645 -28.06 -27.59 -19.79
C PHE A 645 -28.73 -27.72 -18.40
N GLY A 646 -30.04 -27.97 -18.33
CA GLY A 646 -30.76 -28.02 -17.06
C GLY A 646 -30.80 -26.66 -16.33
N SER A 647 -30.82 -26.68 -15.00
CA SER A 647 -30.88 -25.45 -14.19
C SER A 647 -29.52 -24.80 -13.91
N ALA A 648 -28.43 -25.51 -14.17
CA ALA A 648 -27.06 -25.06 -13.90
C ALA A 648 -26.08 -25.93 -14.70
N ILE A 649 -24.99 -25.33 -15.18
CA ILE A 649 -23.89 -26.07 -15.81
C ILE A 649 -23.15 -26.88 -14.73
N ASP A 650 -23.10 -28.21 -14.86
CA ASP A 650 -22.49 -29.08 -13.85
C ASP A 650 -21.14 -29.71 -14.26
N SER A 651 -20.72 -29.51 -15.52
CA SER A 651 -19.50 -30.10 -16.05
C SER A 651 -18.74 -29.18 -17.02
N TYR A 652 -17.43 -29.40 -17.14
CA TYR A 652 -16.58 -28.65 -18.07
C TYR A 652 -17.00 -28.81 -19.55
N THR A 653 -17.55 -29.96 -19.91
CA THR A 653 -18.10 -30.20 -21.26
C THR A 653 -19.35 -29.35 -21.51
N GLU A 654 -20.28 -29.29 -20.57
CA GLU A 654 -21.46 -28.41 -20.69
C GLU A 654 -21.06 -26.95 -20.70
N TYR A 655 -20.06 -26.56 -19.91
CA TYR A 655 -19.51 -25.20 -19.90
C TYR A 655 -19.01 -24.79 -21.30
N LYS A 656 -18.18 -25.61 -21.95
CA LYS A 656 -17.74 -25.36 -23.34
C LYS A 656 -18.90 -25.33 -24.34
N ASN A 657 -19.81 -26.30 -24.26
CA ASN A 657 -20.99 -26.36 -25.13
C ASN A 657 -21.84 -25.09 -25.02
N PHE A 658 -22.02 -24.57 -23.80
CA PHE A 658 -22.69 -23.30 -23.55
C PHE A 658 -21.91 -22.10 -24.12
N LEU A 659 -20.58 -22.00 -23.93
CA LEU A 659 -19.81 -20.89 -24.49
C LEU A 659 -19.87 -20.83 -26.02
N PHE A 660 -19.95 -21.99 -26.68
CA PHE A 660 -19.96 -22.11 -28.15
C PHE A 660 -21.36 -22.14 -28.77
N GLY A 661 -22.42 -22.11 -27.97
CA GLY A 661 -23.80 -22.05 -28.48
C GLY A 661 -24.31 -23.35 -29.11
N GLU A 662 -23.80 -24.50 -28.65
CA GLU A 662 -24.17 -25.84 -29.15
C GLU A 662 -25.67 -26.16 -28.96
N GLU A 663 -26.41 -25.40 -28.13
CA GLU A 663 -27.88 -25.44 -28.06
C GLU A 663 -28.58 -24.83 -29.30
N GLY A 664 -27.81 -24.30 -30.25
CA GLY A 664 -28.30 -23.70 -31.48
C GLY A 664 -28.84 -22.29 -31.30
N ARG A 665 -28.19 -21.47 -30.45
CA ARG A 665 -28.42 -20.02 -30.45
C ARG A 665 -27.78 -19.38 -31.69
N THR A 666 -28.29 -18.22 -32.08
CA THR A 666 -27.66 -17.36 -33.10
C THR A 666 -26.85 -16.29 -32.39
N ASP A 667 -25.63 -16.01 -32.87
CA ASP A 667 -24.82 -14.91 -32.36
C ASP A 667 -25.61 -13.59 -32.48
N PRO A 668 -25.88 -12.87 -31.36
CA PRO A 668 -26.67 -11.65 -31.35
C PRO A 668 -25.90 -10.49 -31.98
N ILE A 669 -26.63 -9.50 -32.50
CA ILE A 669 -26.01 -8.27 -33.03
C ILE A 669 -25.39 -7.44 -31.88
N PRO A 670 -24.36 -6.60 -32.14
CA PRO A 670 -23.55 -6.00 -31.08
C PRO A 670 -24.31 -5.27 -29.97
N ASN A 671 -25.42 -4.58 -30.28
CA ASN A 671 -26.23 -3.85 -29.28
C ASN A 671 -27.20 -4.72 -28.47
N GLN A 672 -27.28 -6.03 -28.72
CA GLN A 672 -28.06 -6.98 -27.93
C GLN A 672 -27.19 -7.57 -26.80
N THR A 673 -26.69 -6.71 -25.91
CA THR A 673 -25.77 -7.09 -24.81
C THR A 673 -26.38 -8.12 -23.87
N LYS A 674 -27.68 -8.07 -23.63
CA LYS A 674 -28.45 -9.01 -22.77
C LYS A 674 -28.53 -10.46 -23.29
N LEU A 675 -28.06 -10.74 -24.51
CA LEU A 675 -28.03 -12.09 -25.09
C LEU A 675 -26.56 -12.56 -25.18
N PRO A 676 -26.24 -13.83 -24.84
CA PRO A 676 -24.87 -14.31 -24.92
C PRO A 676 -24.39 -14.42 -26.36
N ILE A 677 -23.18 -13.93 -26.61
CA ILE A 677 -22.47 -14.18 -27.86
C ILE A 677 -21.98 -15.63 -27.97
N ILE A 678 -21.54 -16.02 -29.16
CA ILE A 678 -20.82 -17.27 -29.41
C ILE A 678 -19.32 -16.99 -29.39
N LEU A 679 -18.58 -17.71 -28.53
CA LEU A 679 -17.13 -17.55 -28.42
C LEU A 679 -16.36 -18.39 -29.45
N SER A 680 -15.16 -17.94 -29.82
CA SER A 680 -14.27 -18.67 -30.73
C SER A 680 -13.69 -19.92 -30.06
N GLN A 681 -13.89 -21.09 -30.69
CA GLN A 681 -13.29 -22.34 -30.24
C GLN A 681 -11.76 -22.32 -30.36
N ASP A 682 -11.21 -21.64 -31.37
CA ASP A 682 -9.77 -21.55 -31.61
C ASP A 682 -9.06 -20.65 -30.57
N LEU A 683 -9.69 -19.56 -30.13
CA LEU A 683 -9.18 -18.71 -29.05
C LEU A 683 -9.33 -19.39 -27.68
N PHE A 684 -10.45 -20.08 -27.45
CA PHE A 684 -10.63 -20.86 -26.22
C PHE A 684 -9.63 -22.01 -26.11
N SER A 685 -9.30 -22.68 -27.21
CA SER A 685 -8.30 -23.75 -27.23
C SER A 685 -6.89 -23.24 -26.88
N GLN A 686 -6.58 -21.97 -27.15
CA GLN A 686 -5.33 -21.35 -26.70
C GLN A 686 -5.32 -21.13 -25.18
N ALA A 687 -6.42 -20.66 -24.60
CA ALA A 687 -6.57 -20.56 -23.15
C ALA A 687 -6.55 -21.93 -22.43
N GLU A 688 -7.07 -22.99 -23.06
CA GLU A 688 -6.89 -24.36 -22.55
C GLU A 688 -5.42 -24.77 -22.52
N ASN A 689 -4.65 -24.50 -23.59
CA ASN A 689 -3.22 -24.78 -23.62
C ASN A 689 -2.44 -23.95 -22.58
N LEU A 690 -2.83 -22.70 -22.33
CA LEU A 690 -2.25 -21.87 -21.25
C LEU A 690 -2.37 -22.59 -19.91
N HIS A 691 -3.61 -22.88 -19.49
CA HIS A 691 -3.88 -23.51 -18.19
C HIS A 691 -3.30 -24.93 -18.08
N ASP A 692 -3.35 -25.75 -19.13
CA ASP A 692 -2.71 -27.07 -19.14
C ASP A 692 -1.18 -27.00 -18.89
N ASN A 693 -0.53 -25.86 -19.21
CA ASN A 693 0.88 -25.61 -18.92
C ASN A 693 1.11 -24.95 -17.54
N ILE A 694 0.35 -23.91 -17.17
CA ILE A 694 0.63 -23.10 -15.96
C ILE A 694 -0.08 -23.57 -14.68
N ASP A 695 -1.22 -24.26 -14.77
CA ASP A 695 -1.94 -24.80 -13.59
C ASP A 695 -1.17 -25.98 -12.96
N ALA A 696 -0.34 -26.66 -13.77
CA ALA A 696 0.50 -27.79 -13.37
C ALA A 696 1.96 -27.39 -13.04
N TRP A 697 2.32 -26.11 -13.16
CA TRP A 697 3.67 -25.64 -12.88
C TRP A 697 4.03 -25.76 -11.40
N ILE A 698 5.28 -26.19 -11.12
CA ILE A 698 5.80 -26.36 -9.77
C ILE A 698 7.02 -25.43 -9.60
N PRO A 699 7.06 -24.54 -8.58
CA PRO A 699 8.20 -23.68 -8.35
C PRO A 699 9.47 -24.48 -8.02
N PRO A 700 10.65 -24.05 -8.50
CA PRO A 700 11.92 -24.63 -8.07
C PRO A 700 12.09 -24.53 -6.55
N ALA A 701 12.64 -25.56 -5.91
CA ALA A 701 12.81 -25.60 -4.44
C ALA A 701 13.73 -24.49 -3.87
N SER A 702 14.47 -23.78 -4.73
CA SER A 702 15.30 -22.61 -4.39
C SER A 702 14.55 -21.27 -4.50
N MET A 703 13.30 -21.27 -4.96
CA MET A 703 12.45 -20.09 -5.13
C MET A 703 11.44 -20.02 -3.99
N ARG A 704 11.38 -18.88 -3.29
CA ARG A 704 10.32 -18.59 -2.33
C ARG A 704 9.10 -18.07 -3.09
N VAL A 705 7.94 -18.70 -2.92
CA VAL A 705 6.67 -18.17 -3.43
C VAL A 705 5.89 -17.55 -2.28
N ILE A 706 5.30 -16.38 -2.53
CA ILE A 706 4.42 -15.65 -1.62
C ILE A 706 3.12 -15.38 -2.38
N GLU A 707 2.01 -15.91 -1.88
CA GLU A 707 0.68 -15.73 -2.46
C GLU A 707 -0.15 -14.83 -1.55
N VAL A 708 -0.69 -13.74 -2.12
CA VAL A 708 -1.51 -12.74 -1.42
C VAL A 708 -2.88 -12.71 -2.08
N ALA A 709 -3.89 -13.24 -1.38
CA ALA A 709 -5.28 -13.25 -1.82
C ALA A 709 -6.15 -12.39 -0.90
N GLY A 710 -7.04 -11.59 -1.48
CA GLY A 710 -8.08 -10.88 -0.73
C GLY A 710 -9.25 -11.80 -0.40
N TRP A 711 -9.82 -11.66 0.80
CA TRP A 711 -11.01 -12.39 1.23
C TRP A 711 -12.00 -11.47 1.95
N GLY A 712 -13.26 -11.91 2.08
CA GLY A 712 -14.30 -11.20 2.84
C GLY A 712 -15.12 -10.16 2.05
N LEU A 713 -14.90 -10.02 0.75
CA LEU A 713 -15.72 -9.19 -0.14
C LEU A 713 -16.57 -10.06 -1.08
N ASP A 714 -17.83 -9.67 -1.25
CA ASP A 714 -18.75 -10.34 -2.18
C ASP A 714 -18.20 -10.33 -3.60
N THR A 715 -18.07 -11.53 -4.20
CA THR A 715 -17.48 -11.75 -5.52
C THR A 715 -18.43 -12.59 -6.37
N VAL A 716 -18.51 -12.30 -7.67
CA VAL A 716 -19.34 -13.04 -8.63
C VAL A 716 -18.90 -14.51 -8.67
N ALA A 717 -19.71 -15.41 -8.11
CA ALA A 717 -19.50 -16.86 -8.14
C ALA A 717 -20.32 -17.57 -9.25
N SER A 718 -21.39 -16.92 -9.73
CA SER A 718 -22.29 -17.41 -10.77
C SER A 718 -23.03 -16.23 -11.40
N PHE A 719 -23.54 -16.40 -12.62
CA PHE A 719 -24.51 -15.48 -13.21
C PHE A 719 -25.72 -16.27 -13.75
N GLU A 720 -26.92 -15.69 -13.58
CA GLU A 720 -28.20 -16.36 -13.83
C GLU A 720 -28.93 -15.78 -15.05
N TYR A 721 -29.38 -16.64 -15.95
CA TYR A 721 -30.36 -16.28 -16.97
C TYR A 721 -31.78 -16.55 -16.51
N TYR A 722 -32.65 -15.54 -16.62
CA TYR A 722 -34.08 -15.66 -16.30
C TYR A 722 -34.97 -14.95 -17.34
N PRO A 723 -36.24 -15.35 -17.51
CA PRO A 723 -37.17 -14.69 -18.41
C PRO A 723 -37.42 -13.24 -17.98
N ARG A 724 -37.18 -12.29 -18.88
CA ARG A 724 -37.63 -10.91 -18.70
C ARG A 724 -39.08 -10.78 -19.17
N LEU A 725 -39.97 -10.30 -18.30
CA LEU A 725 -41.29 -9.80 -18.70
C LEU A 725 -41.10 -8.45 -19.40
N ASP A 726 -41.68 -8.28 -20.59
CA ASP A 726 -41.53 -7.05 -21.37
C ASP A 726 -42.49 -5.96 -20.85
N ASP A 727 -41.94 -4.95 -20.17
CA ASP A 727 -42.65 -3.79 -19.61
C ASP A 727 -43.16 -2.82 -20.70
N SER A 728 -44.03 -3.31 -21.56
CA SER A 728 -44.76 -2.51 -22.56
C SER A 728 -45.96 -1.77 -21.94
N CYS A 729 -45.77 -1.16 -20.77
CA CYS A 729 -46.70 -0.19 -20.18
C CYS A 729 -45.91 0.86 -19.36
N PRO A 730 -45.97 2.16 -19.70
CA PRO A 730 -45.10 3.16 -19.09
C PRO A 730 -45.66 3.66 -17.75
N LEU A 731 -44.84 3.62 -16.70
CA LEU A 731 -44.45 4.78 -15.88
C LEU A 731 -43.52 4.38 -14.71
N LEU A 732 -42.37 5.05 -14.64
CA LEU A 732 -41.33 5.05 -13.59
C LEU A 732 -40.33 3.85 -13.57
N PRO A 733 -39.04 4.10 -13.24
CA PRO A 733 -37.97 3.11 -13.34
C PRO A 733 -37.63 2.44 -11.99
N MET A 734 -37.33 1.14 -12.03
CA MET A 734 -36.46 0.41 -11.09
C MET A 734 -35.65 -0.59 -11.92
N GLU A 735 -34.34 -0.44 -11.99
CA GLU A 735 -33.33 -1.00 -11.05
C GLU A 735 -33.13 -2.51 -11.18
N ILE A 736 -31.87 -2.87 -11.45
CA ILE A 736 -31.37 -4.25 -11.47
C ILE A 736 -31.09 -4.63 -10.02
N LYS A 737 -31.61 -5.77 -9.57
CA LYS A 737 -31.18 -6.35 -8.29
C LYS A 737 -29.79 -6.98 -8.46
N ARG A 738 -28.91 -6.66 -7.52
CA ARG A 738 -27.66 -7.39 -7.25
C ARG A 738 -27.98 -8.77 -6.67
#